data_AF-A0A2C9A725-F1
#
_entry.id   AF-A0A2C9A725-F1
#
_cell.length_a   1.000
_cell.length_b   1.000
_cell.length_c   1.000
_cell.angle_alpha   90.00
_cell.angle_beta   90.00
_cell.angle_gamma   90.00
#
_symmetry.space_group_name_H-M   'P 1'
#
loop_
_entity.id
_entity.type
_entity.pdbx_description
1 polymer ?
#
loop_
_entity_poly.entity_id
_entity_poly.type
_entity_poly.pdbx_seq_one_letter_code
_entity_poly.pdbx_strand_id
1 'polypeptide(L)'
;MKKIALLMAALLAASAFGRIGPVSQYGQLQAGKVGNGPGRIYGSCKGVTSGNEVAVQGMSLFWSIAAGSEGADYWKAQYVDGLVEKHRIQLIRAPMGVDEAFSANAGYYFNKKEYYQNMMNEVVQAAIDNDIYVIIDYHSHCAETNTSGAAEFFEYMAKTWGKHDNVIFEIYNEPKFGNCKDDTWQDLNGARTYWTNGIAPYARTILQTIRKYSDNLVLVGTPYFDQYTNAALAAPLSDSNVAYTFHYYAGDDQYAHSIDNQGANAVAAMNGGLSVFVSEWGNSAPSGNGGFNASSSEKWYKWMKNNNLSGANWAVSAKNETASYFTTSGAWNYSESGQWVNDSVFAFLPKSYTACSTSPTSSSSIASSSSSLPAGYTDYIDDLEDGDGFAYTGGEWYAYTDKGDKGASTISNGPGRNDGYNVVVSGSTAGNSSKYVAGVTGVKLSQGANPYDPYVALGVALNEAQTAYDLSACNEISYKYKGAAHNFKAEDTSVTDYGYHQITKAASSSWTSVTVPWNMLSQEAWAKPVTLSKKRVAKFTWEIKGTQPAYNYLYIDDVRCSGLAFKPVPSPASSSSSVKSSSSVASSSSMVSSSSQSSSSSKVQTVFQLTSGNADQTVTAGNAIKSIVYSIKNVTKVSVSGLPAGLMGAINKSNTTFMISGTVADSLTDNEYAYTIAVTGVDSNTTATGKITVKHKPVTTVFELISGNPTQTVTAGDEISPIVYRYEKISSIRANVISGLDAVKDESAKTYTISGRIPENTAPGEYGIQLGVLGPDTNFTVSSVINVKRKPVVTTIELVSGNAEQTVTAGNAIEPIVYRYENMRQITLSGIPAGLNGTKDDNAKTYTISGIVADSLTDYVYDYTIAVTGIDNNTSATGKITVRHSSSSVASSSSVLESSSSEESSSSMPESSSSSVVPASSSDILSSSSMEESSSSEIIIVESSSSQVIIVESSSGESSSSSEVVIVESSSSALPESSSSEPPSSSSESTQVVVSGSLEQTVARGEAFETITFSNVQTFNRDTWNIWFFDFKKSGDVVTVEGSVHEGFPVGKAVETVTVNGQKYEITFVVTAPESSSSVASSSSSAPSSSSEVPVSSSGEASSSSVEPESSSSAESESSSSESPTLAMSRVSSPLSMVVAGRTLHVSGTNDMSVEVFDMQGRPLMAIAHVKGSVNLESLHQGNVVVRLRAGSNTLVRRIVVK
;
A
#
# COMPACT_ATOMS: atom_id res chain seq x y z
N MET A 1 -24.42 -12.23 41.97
CA MET A 1 -24.05 -11.49 40.74
C MET A 1 -22.70 -10.77 40.87
N LYS A 2 -22.56 -9.59 41.50
CA LYS A 2 -21.32 -8.77 41.45
C LYS A 2 -19.97 -9.49 41.71
N LYS A 3 -19.91 -10.53 42.56
CA LYS A 3 -18.67 -11.32 42.80
C LYS A 3 -18.24 -12.27 41.66
N ILE A 4 -19.12 -12.58 40.71
CA ILE A 4 -18.78 -13.47 39.57
C ILE A 4 -18.14 -12.66 38.43
N ALA A 5 -18.67 -11.46 38.13
CA ALA A 5 -18.08 -10.53 37.18
C ALA A 5 -16.63 -10.15 37.54
N LEU A 6 -16.35 -9.99 38.84
CA LEU A 6 -15.00 -9.68 39.34
C LEU A 6 -13.98 -10.82 39.12
N LEU A 7 -14.44 -12.07 38.95
CA LEU A 7 -13.56 -13.20 38.67
C LEU A 7 -13.17 -13.28 37.19
N MET A 8 -14.08 -12.92 36.28
CA MET A 8 -13.78 -12.84 34.84
C MET A 8 -12.84 -11.68 34.52
N ALA A 9 -13.05 -10.51 35.14
CA ALA A 9 -12.16 -9.35 34.96
C ALA A 9 -10.72 -9.61 35.43
N ALA A 10 -10.52 -10.49 36.42
CA ALA A 10 -9.19 -10.86 36.93
C ALA A 10 -8.46 -11.91 36.08
N LEU A 11 -9.14 -12.58 35.15
CA LEU A 11 -8.55 -13.57 34.23
C LEU A 11 -8.10 -12.96 32.90
N LEU A 12 -8.78 -11.91 32.43
CA LEU A 12 -8.47 -11.18 31.19
C LEU A 12 -7.16 -10.37 31.24
N ALA A 13 -6.47 -10.30 32.39
CA ALA A 13 -5.25 -9.51 32.60
C ALA A 13 -3.95 -10.33 32.53
N ALA A 14 -3.99 -11.55 31.98
CA ALA A 14 -2.84 -12.47 31.91
C ALA A 14 -2.11 -12.46 30.54
N SER A 15 -2.60 -11.72 29.55
CA SER A 15 -2.36 -11.97 28.13
C SER A 15 -1.45 -10.93 27.43
N ALA A 16 -0.30 -10.58 28.02
CA ALA A 16 0.67 -9.65 27.43
C ALA A 16 2.12 -9.97 27.84
N PHE A 17 2.57 -11.21 27.57
CA PHE A 17 3.76 -11.78 28.23
C PHE A 17 4.68 -12.58 27.31
N GLY A 18 5.33 -11.90 26.35
CA GLY A 18 6.37 -12.49 25.49
C GLY A 18 5.97 -13.89 24.98
N ARG A 19 4.72 -14.00 24.50
CA ARG A 19 4.06 -15.28 24.24
C ARG A 19 4.88 -16.01 23.21
N ILE A 20 5.41 -17.19 23.57
CA ILE A 20 5.95 -18.09 22.56
C ILE A 20 4.74 -18.72 21.87
N GLY A 21 4.38 -18.15 20.73
CA GLY A 21 3.33 -18.55 19.81
C GLY A 21 3.92 -19.22 18.56
N PRO A 22 3.13 -19.33 17.48
CA PRO A 22 3.60 -19.89 16.22
C PRO A 22 4.70 -19.05 15.56
N VAL A 23 4.71 -17.72 15.71
CA VAL A 23 5.69 -16.87 14.99
C VAL A 23 7.08 -17.06 15.57
N SER A 24 7.24 -17.04 16.90
CA SER A 24 8.51 -17.34 17.57
C SER A 24 9.04 -18.77 17.28
N GLN A 25 8.18 -19.72 16.94
CA GLN A 25 8.58 -21.12 16.66
C GLN A 25 8.92 -21.38 15.18
N TYR A 26 8.23 -20.73 14.25
CA TYR A 26 8.38 -20.97 12.81
C TYR A 26 9.15 -19.85 12.10
N GLY A 27 9.15 -18.63 12.64
CA GLY A 27 9.64 -17.41 11.98
C GLY A 27 8.76 -17.02 10.79
N GLN A 28 9.18 -16.03 10.02
CA GLN A 28 8.55 -15.61 8.76
C GLN A 28 8.12 -16.82 7.93
N LEU A 29 6.86 -16.81 7.46
CA LEU A 29 6.38 -17.85 6.55
C LEU A 29 6.98 -17.67 5.16
N GLN A 30 7.35 -18.80 4.55
CA GLN A 30 8.06 -18.86 3.28
C GLN A 30 7.39 -19.85 2.33
N ALA A 31 6.97 -19.37 1.16
CA ALA A 31 6.55 -20.23 0.06
C ALA A 31 7.74 -21.01 -0.50
N GLY A 32 7.56 -22.30 -0.82
CA GLY A 32 8.64 -23.11 -1.37
C GLY A 32 8.22 -24.50 -1.81
N LYS A 33 9.19 -25.32 -2.24
CA LYS A 33 9.01 -26.74 -2.54
C LYS A 33 10.32 -27.51 -2.36
N VAL A 34 10.22 -28.79 -1.99
CA VAL A 34 11.40 -29.66 -1.85
C VAL A 34 11.63 -30.43 -3.15
N GLY A 35 12.57 -29.96 -3.97
CA GLY A 35 12.92 -30.56 -5.26
C GLY A 35 11.75 -30.56 -6.25
N ASN A 36 11.34 -31.76 -6.68
CA ASN A 36 10.16 -31.96 -7.55
C ASN A 36 8.88 -32.30 -6.74
N GLY A 37 8.91 -32.13 -5.42
CA GLY A 37 7.71 -32.20 -4.57
C GLY A 37 6.76 -31.02 -4.81
N PRO A 38 5.53 -31.07 -4.26
CA PRO A 38 4.54 -30.02 -4.41
C PRO A 38 4.93 -28.75 -3.64
N GLY A 39 4.38 -27.61 -4.06
CA GLY A 39 4.52 -26.34 -3.35
C GLY A 39 3.80 -26.33 -2.01
N ARG A 40 4.42 -25.72 -1.00
CA ARG A 40 4.01 -25.71 0.40
C ARG A 40 4.50 -24.44 1.11
N ILE A 41 3.86 -24.09 2.22
CA ILE A 41 4.36 -23.08 3.15
C ILE A 41 5.33 -23.73 4.14
N TYR A 42 6.41 -23.04 4.45
CA TYR A 42 7.46 -23.37 5.41
C TYR A 42 7.68 -22.21 6.38
N GLY A 43 8.46 -22.40 7.44
CA GLY A 43 8.88 -21.33 8.36
C GLY A 43 10.39 -21.09 8.28
N SER A 44 10.82 -19.83 8.28
CA SER A 44 12.22 -19.42 8.15
C SER A 44 13.15 -20.05 9.21
N CYS A 45 12.67 -20.28 10.44
CA CYS A 45 13.38 -21.00 11.52
C CYS A 45 13.83 -22.43 11.13
N LYS A 46 13.25 -23.01 10.07
CA LYS A 46 13.53 -24.38 9.61
C LYS A 46 13.85 -24.48 8.11
N GLY A 47 13.53 -23.45 7.34
CA GLY A 47 13.70 -23.37 5.89
C GLY A 47 12.85 -24.38 5.11
N VAL A 48 12.98 -24.32 3.78
CA VAL A 48 12.28 -25.19 2.82
C VAL A 48 12.87 -26.62 2.87
N THR A 49 12.44 -27.41 3.84
CA THR A 49 12.91 -28.78 4.08
C THR A 49 11.76 -29.74 4.40
N SER A 50 11.85 -30.98 3.91
CA SER A 50 10.76 -31.96 4.01
C SER A 50 10.49 -32.38 5.46
N GLY A 51 9.23 -32.38 5.86
CA GLY A 51 8.80 -32.60 7.25
C GLY A 51 8.79 -31.34 8.11
N ASN A 52 9.11 -30.18 7.53
CA ASN A 52 9.06 -28.86 8.17
C ASN A 52 8.08 -27.90 7.49
N GLU A 53 7.15 -28.42 6.69
CA GLU A 53 5.97 -27.71 6.22
C GLU A 53 5.18 -27.10 7.40
N VAL A 54 4.63 -25.91 7.21
CA VAL A 54 3.88 -25.16 8.23
C VAL A 54 2.46 -24.89 7.74
N ALA A 55 1.48 -25.38 8.51
CA ALA A 55 0.06 -25.12 8.31
C ALA A 55 -0.51 -24.45 9.56
N VAL A 56 -0.88 -23.17 9.46
CA VAL A 56 -1.48 -22.39 10.57
C VAL A 56 -2.98 -22.20 10.37
N GLN A 57 -3.77 -22.34 11.46
CA GLN A 57 -5.22 -22.14 11.43
C GLN A 57 -5.65 -20.93 12.27
N GLY A 58 -6.66 -20.20 11.77
CA GLY A 58 -7.10 -18.94 12.36
C GLY A 58 -8.55 -18.57 12.06
N MET A 59 -8.88 -17.31 12.36
CA MET A 59 -10.15 -16.67 12.02
C MET A 59 -9.92 -15.49 11.07
N SER A 60 -10.86 -15.23 10.17
CA SER A 60 -11.00 -13.94 9.51
C SER A 60 -11.93 -13.06 10.32
N LEU A 61 -11.57 -11.80 10.54
CA LEU A 61 -12.57 -10.79 10.87
C LEU A 61 -13.54 -10.66 9.69
N PHE A 62 -14.74 -10.13 9.93
CA PHE A 62 -15.64 -9.71 8.85
C PHE A 62 -15.20 -8.33 8.29
N TRP A 63 -15.74 -7.95 7.13
CA TRP A 63 -15.52 -6.66 6.48
C TRP A 63 -15.41 -5.48 7.47
N SER A 64 -14.25 -4.83 7.48
CA SER A 64 -13.97 -3.57 8.18
C SER A 64 -15.02 -2.46 7.95
N ILE A 65 -15.67 -2.45 6.79
CA ILE A 65 -16.68 -1.45 6.39
C ILE A 65 -18.11 -1.82 6.83
N ALA A 66 -18.34 -3.00 7.42
CA ALA A 66 -19.62 -3.40 7.99
C ALA A 66 -19.82 -2.81 9.39
N ALA A 67 -21.01 -2.26 9.66
CA ALA A 67 -21.24 -1.45 10.85
C ALA A 67 -21.48 -2.28 12.13
N GLY A 68 -20.93 -1.81 13.26
CA GLY A 68 -21.16 -2.40 14.57
C GLY A 68 -20.88 -3.90 14.62
N SER A 69 -21.83 -4.67 15.16
CA SER A 69 -21.72 -6.12 15.36
C SER A 69 -21.78 -6.98 14.09
N GLU A 70 -21.82 -6.38 12.90
CA GLU A 70 -21.57 -7.12 11.66
C GLU A 70 -20.07 -7.20 11.34
N GLY A 71 -19.24 -6.23 11.77
CA GLY A 71 -17.80 -6.24 11.49
C GLY A 71 -16.98 -5.30 12.37
N ALA A 72 -17.15 -3.98 12.20
CA ALA A 72 -16.28 -2.96 12.81
C ALA A 72 -16.16 -3.03 14.35
N ASP A 73 -17.13 -3.61 15.07
CA ASP A 73 -16.98 -3.78 16.52
C ASP A 73 -15.86 -4.75 16.93
N TYR A 74 -15.51 -5.71 16.05
CA TYR A 74 -14.55 -6.79 16.30
C TYR A 74 -13.11 -6.44 15.94
N TRP A 75 -12.88 -5.36 15.20
CA TRP A 75 -11.56 -4.89 14.80
C TRP A 75 -10.84 -4.16 15.94
N LYS A 76 -10.68 -4.84 17.08
CA LYS A 76 -10.11 -4.30 18.32
C LYS A 76 -9.27 -5.37 19.03
N ALA A 77 -8.20 -4.97 19.70
CA ALA A 77 -7.21 -5.87 20.30
C ALA A 77 -7.86 -6.97 21.17
N GLN A 78 -8.79 -6.59 22.04
CA GLN A 78 -9.53 -7.49 22.95
C GLN A 78 -10.18 -8.73 22.29
N TYR A 79 -10.52 -8.67 20.99
CA TYR A 79 -11.08 -9.82 20.27
C TYR A 79 -9.99 -10.73 19.70
N VAL A 80 -8.86 -10.17 19.26
CA VAL A 80 -7.66 -10.94 18.89
C VAL A 80 -7.12 -11.65 20.14
N ASP A 81 -6.97 -10.92 21.25
CA ASP A 81 -6.56 -11.42 22.56
C ASP A 81 -7.49 -12.55 23.04
N GLY A 82 -8.81 -12.34 22.97
CA GLY A 82 -9.80 -13.31 23.43
C GLY A 82 -9.87 -14.58 22.56
N LEU A 83 -9.66 -14.48 21.25
CA LEU A 83 -9.55 -15.64 20.36
C LEU A 83 -8.27 -16.43 20.65
N VAL A 84 -7.17 -15.73 20.94
CA VAL A 84 -5.90 -16.34 21.35
C VAL A 84 -6.02 -17.03 22.72
N GLU A 85 -6.60 -16.36 23.71
CA GLU A 85 -6.77 -16.88 25.08
C GLU A 85 -7.63 -18.16 25.09
N LYS A 86 -8.77 -18.13 24.40
CA LYS A 86 -9.80 -19.18 24.49
C LYS A 86 -9.52 -20.34 23.53
N HIS A 87 -9.09 -20.04 22.32
CA HIS A 87 -8.99 -21.01 21.22
C HIS A 87 -7.56 -21.22 20.71
N ARG A 88 -6.60 -20.38 21.11
CA ARG A 88 -5.17 -20.48 20.75
C ARG A 88 -4.94 -20.44 19.23
N ILE A 89 -5.73 -19.62 18.54
CA ILE A 89 -5.55 -19.35 17.11
C ILE A 89 -4.09 -18.99 16.79
N GLN A 90 -3.66 -19.34 15.57
CA GLN A 90 -2.31 -19.08 15.08
C GLN A 90 -2.23 -17.90 14.10
N LEU A 91 -3.38 -17.43 13.67
CA LEU A 91 -3.56 -16.49 12.56
C LEU A 91 -4.84 -15.68 12.78
N ILE A 92 -4.80 -14.39 12.47
CA ILE A 92 -5.98 -13.53 12.28
C ILE A 92 -5.91 -12.91 10.87
N ARG A 93 -7.03 -12.87 10.13
CA ARG A 93 -7.12 -12.17 8.83
C ARG A 93 -7.95 -10.89 8.99
N ALA A 94 -7.47 -9.81 8.36
CA ALA A 94 -8.00 -8.46 8.51
C ALA A 94 -8.45 -7.91 7.14
N PRO A 95 -9.69 -8.20 6.68
CA PRO A 95 -10.23 -7.77 5.38
C PRO A 95 -10.54 -6.26 5.33
N MET A 96 -9.64 -5.48 4.72
CA MET A 96 -9.83 -4.04 4.54
C MET A 96 -10.67 -3.72 3.30
N GLY A 97 -11.88 -3.18 3.49
CA GLY A 97 -12.77 -2.77 2.42
C GLY A 97 -12.30 -1.46 1.77
N VAL A 98 -12.08 -1.49 0.46
CA VAL A 98 -11.22 -0.53 -0.25
C VAL A 98 -11.86 0.13 -1.46
N ASP A 99 -12.89 -0.48 -2.05
CA ASP A 99 -13.56 -0.04 -3.27
C ASP A 99 -15.10 -0.13 -3.19
N GLU A 100 -15.65 -1.14 -2.49
CA GLU A 100 -17.09 -1.25 -2.23
C GLU A 100 -17.56 -0.46 -1.00
N ALA A 101 -18.81 0.03 -1.03
CA ALA A 101 -19.43 0.82 0.04
C ALA A 101 -20.59 0.07 0.71
N PHE A 102 -20.25 -0.83 1.64
CA PHE A 102 -21.19 -1.77 2.31
C PHE A 102 -22.38 -1.08 3.02
N SER A 103 -22.18 0.14 3.53
CA SER A 103 -23.29 1.00 3.96
C SER A 103 -23.01 2.47 3.67
N ALA A 104 -24.07 3.24 3.38
CA ALA A 104 -23.98 4.62 2.91
C ALA A 104 -23.23 5.60 3.86
N ASN A 105 -23.09 5.25 5.14
CA ASN A 105 -22.43 6.07 6.15
C ASN A 105 -21.05 5.54 6.57
N ALA A 106 -20.72 4.27 6.28
CA ALA A 106 -19.45 3.67 6.67
C ALA A 106 -18.28 4.24 5.87
N GLY A 107 -18.42 4.33 4.55
CA GLY A 107 -17.31 4.63 3.65
C GLY A 107 -16.44 3.40 3.39
N TYR A 108 -15.19 3.64 2.97
CA TYR A 108 -14.17 2.63 2.67
C TYR A 108 -12.78 3.26 2.83
N TYR A 109 -11.71 2.44 2.78
CA TYR A 109 -10.33 2.86 3.11
C TYR A 109 -9.96 4.26 2.61
N PHE A 110 -9.99 4.52 1.29
CA PHE A 110 -9.48 5.79 0.75
C PHE A 110 -10.32 7.03 1.13
N ASN A 111 -11.60 6.91 1.51
CA ASN A 111 -12.42 8.06 1.92
C ASN A 111 -12.45 8.31 3.44
N LYS A 112 -11.93 7.39 4.26
CA LYS A 112 -11.67 7.59 5.70
C LYS A 112 -10.32 6.98 6.11
N LYS A 113 -9.27 7.35 5.38
CA LYS A 113 -7.96 6.70 5.40
C LYS A 113 -7.39 6.53 6.81
N GLU A 114 -7.30 7.59 7.60
CA GLU A 114 -6.74 7.54 8.97
C GLU A 114 -7.52 6.60 9.91
N TYR A 115 -8.85 6.59 9.82
CA TYR A 115 -9.70 5.70 10.62
C TYR A 115 -9.43 4.23 10.29
N TYR A 116 -9.45 3.88 9.00
CA TYR A 116 -9.23 2.52 8.55
C TYR A 116 -7.77 2.06 8.70
N GLN A 117 -6.79 2.98 8.57
CA GLN A 117 -5.39 2.71 8.91
C GLN A 117 -5.21 2.40 10.40
N ASN A 118 -5.79 3.21 11.30
CA ASN A 118 -5.70 2.98 12.74
C ASN A 118 -6.36 1.65 13.15
N MET A 119 -7.49 1.31 12.53
CA MET A 119 -8.20 0.06 12.77
C MET A 119 -7.40 -1.18 12.28
N MET A 120 -6.66 -1.07 11.16
CA MET A 120 -5.68 -2.09 10.75
C MET A 120 -4.48 -2.16 11.71
N ASN A 121 -3.92 -1.01 12.09
CA ASN A 121 -2.78 -0.91 13.00
C ASN A 121 -3.09 -1.59 14.36
N GLU A 122 -4.29 -1.44 14.91
CA GLU A 122 -4.69 -2.09 16.17
C GLU A 122 -4.71 -3.62 16.05
N VAL A 123 -5.29 -4.16 14.97
CA VAL A 123 -5.35 -5.62 14.73
C VAL A 123 -3.96 -6.21 14.48
N VAL A 124 -3.10 -5.50 13.71
CA VAL A 124 -1.72 -5.93 13.45
C VAL A 124 -0.87 -5.88 14.72
N GLN A 125 -0.96 -4.82 15.53
CA GLN A 125 -0.25 -4.73 16.81
C GLN A 125 -0.70 -5.83 17.77
N ALA A 126 -2.01 -6.08 17.90
CA ALA A 126 -2.52 -7.15 18.75
C ALA A 126 -2.05 -8.55 18.30
N ALA A 127 -1.93 -8.79 16.99
CA ALA A 127 -1.36 -10.03 16.46
C ALA A 127 0.13 -10.19 16.80
N ILE A 128 0.90 -9.10 16.74
CA ILE A 128 2.32 -9.06 17.13
C ILE A 128 2.48 -9.30 18.65
N ASP A 129 1.71 -8.60 19.47
CA ASP A 129 1.75 -8.72 20.94
C ASP A 129 1.35 -10.13 21.43
N ASN A 130 0.54 -10.83 20.65
CA ASN A 130 0.19 -12.24 20.86
C ASN A 130 1.13 -13.25 20.17
N ASP A 131 2.14 -12.86 19.39
CA ASP A 131 3.01 -13.75 18.60
C ASP A 131 2.23 -14.68 17.64
N ILE A 132 1.17 -14.18 17.02
CA ILE A 132 0.43 -14.86 15.95
C ILE A 132 0.69 -14.19 14.60
N TYR A 133 0.37 -14.89 13.51
CA TYR A 133 0.37 -14.27 12.18
C TYR A 133 -0.84 -13.35 12.00
N VAL A 134 -0.68 -12.33 11.17
CA VAL A 134 -1.76 -11.48 10.67
C VAL A 134 -1.70 -11.39 9.16
N ILE A 135 -2.83 -11.63 8.49
CA ILE A 135 -3.00 -11.31 7.07
C ILE A 135 -3.61 -9.91 6.96
N ILE A 136 -2.84 -8.99 6.37
CA ILE A 136 -3.29 -7.68 5.92
C ILE A 136 -3.90 -7.88 4.53
N ASP A 137 -5.23 -7.90 4.45
CA ASP A 137 -5.98 -8.22 3.25
C ASP A 137 -6.57 -6.95 2.59
N TYR A 138 -6.27 -6.77 1.31
CA TYR A 138 -6.89 -5.78 0.43
C TYR A 138 -8.20 -6.36 -0.12
N HIS A 139 -9.24 -6.25 0.70
CA HIS A 139 -10.50 -6.96 0.53
C HIS A 139 -11.36 -6.29 -0.56
N SER A 140 -11.02 -6.67 -1.78
CA SER A 140 -11.50 -6.16 -3.05
C SER A 140 -11.86 -7.33 -3.96
N HIS A 141 -12.84 -7.08 -4.82
CA HIS A 141 -13.18 -7.97 -5.93
C HIS A 141 -12.62 -7.52 -7.29
N CYS A 142 -11.88 -6.40 -7.28
CA CYS A 142 -11.61 -5.54 -8.44
C CYS A 142 -10.25 -4.85 -8.41
N ALA A 143 -9.28 -5.39 -7.66
CA ALA A 143 -8.10 -4.64 -7.22
C ALA A 143 -7.23 -4.11 -8.38
N GLU A 144 -7.20 -4.80 -9.52
CA GLU A 144 -6.46 -4.35 -10.71
C GLU A 144 -7.00 -3.02 -11.27
N THR A 145 -8.30 -2.75 -11.10
CA THR A 145 -8.95 -1.52 -11.56
C THR A 145 -8.47 -0.27 -10.81
N ASN A 146 -7.91 -0.44 -9.61
CA ASN A 146 -7.28 0.62 -8.82
C ASN A 146 -5.87 0.19 -8.34
N THR A 147 -5.04 -0.27 -9.28
CA THR A 147 -3.64 -0.69 -9.01
C THR A 147 -2.84 0.38 -8.26
N SER A 148 -3.08 1.67 -8.52
CA SER A 148 -2.41 2.79 -7.85
C SER A 148 -2.82 2.94 -6.38
N GLY A 149 -4.12 2.85 -6.06
CA GLY A 149 -4.60 2.86 -4.67
C GLY A 149 -4.12 1.64 -3.88
N ALA A 150 -4.11 0.46 -4.50
CA ALA A 150 -3.54 -0.74 -3.90
C ALA A 150 -2.04 -0.58 -3.62
N ALA A 151 -1.27 0.02 -4.54
CA ALA A 151 0.14 0.32 -4.32
C ALA A 151 0.34 1.32 -3.17
N GLU A 152 -0.49 2.36 -3.07
CA GLU A 152 -0.46 3.32 -1.94
C GLU A 152 -0.75 2.65 -0.60
N PHE A 153 -1.76 1.76 -0.56
CA PHE A 153 -2.09 0.94 0.62
C PHE A 153 -0.92 0.04 1.03
N PHE A 154 -0.39 -0.76 0.11
CA PHE A 154 0.68 -1.69 0.42
C PHE A 154 2.04 -1.02 0.66
N GLU A 155 2.31 0.14 0.06
CA GLU A 155 3.49 0.93 0.42
C GLU A 155 3.42 1.42 1.88
N TYR A 156 2.25 1.87 2.36
CA TYR A 156 2.08 2.19 3.78
C TYR A 156 2.21 0.95 4.68
N MET A 157 1.48 -0.14 4.37
CA MET A 157 1.47 -1.33 5.22
C MET A 157 2.84 -2.03 5.27
N ALA A 158 3.56 -2.10 4.15
CA ALA A 158 4.90 -2.67 4.10
C ALA A 158 5.96 -1.79 4.78
N LYS A 159 5.86 -0.45 4.70
CA LYS A 159 6.73 0.47 5.46
C LYS A 159 6.56 0.34 6.96
N THR A 160 5.32 0.30 7.45
CA THR A 160 5.01 0.29 8.88
C THR A 160 5.21 -1.09 9.50
N TRP A 161 4.71 -2.15 8.85
CA TRP A 161 4.58 -3.47 9.47
C TRP A 161 5.41 -4.57 8.78
N GLY A 162 5.95 -4.33 7.59
CA GLY A 162 6.63 -5.34 6.76
C GLY A 162 7.96 -5.88 7.30
N LYS A 163 8.43 -5.39 8.45
CA LYS A 163 9.62 -5.90 9.17
C LYS A 163 9.29 -7.01 10.20
N HIS A 164 8.01 -7.31 10.41
CA HIS A 164 7.57 -8.30 11.39
C HIS A 164 7.27 -9.64 10.72
N ASP A 165 7.93 -10.71 11.15
CA ASP A 165 7.68 -12.11 10.74
C ASP A 165 6.20 -12.53 10.84
N ASN A 166 5.42 -11.86 11.70
CA ASN A 166 3.98 -12.02 11.86
C ASN A 166 3.17 -11.69 10.60
N VAL A 167 3.64 -10.77 9.76
CA VAL A 167 2.80 -10.08 8.76
C VAL A 167 2.82 -10.79 7.42
N ILE A 168 1.63 -11.11 6.92
CA ILE A 168 1.37 -11.66 5.59
C ILE A 168 0.55 -10.63 4.81
N PHE A 169 0.86 -10.41 3.53
CA PHE A 169 0.09 -9.48 2.69
C PHE A 169 -0.79 -10.25 1.71
N GLU A 170 -2.10 -10.07 1.76
CA GLU A 170 -3.04 -10.62 0.78
C GLU A 170 -3.47 -9.50 -0.15
N ILE A 171 -2.92 -9.51 -1.37
CA ILE A 171 -2.99 -8.33 -2.25
C ILE A 171 -4.28 -8.23 -3.06
N TYR A 172 -5.11 -9.26 -3.03
CA TYR A 172 -6.38 -9.34 -3.74
C TYR A 172 -7.20 -10.46 -3.09
N ASN A 173 -8.32 -10.13 -2.45
CA ASN A 173 -9.23 -11.11 -1.84
C ASN A 173 -9.86 -12.07 -2.86
N GLU A 174 -10.70 -11.58 -3.79
CA GLU A 174 -11.48 -12.49 -4.66
C GLU A 174 -11.74 -11.88 -6.05
N PRO A 175 -10.85 -12.12 -7.04
CA PRO A 175 -11.01 -11.63 -8.41
C PRO A 175 -12.29 -12.10 -9.09
N LYS A 176 -13.23 -11.18 -9.29
CA LYS A 176 -14.45 -11.39 -10.10
C LYS A 176 -14.11 -11.40 -11.59
N PHE A 177 -15.04 -11.90 -12.41
CA PHE A 177 -14.89 -11.93 -13.86
C PHE A 177 -15.29 -10.58 -14.53
N GLY A 178 -14.90 -10.40 -15.79
CA GLY A 178 -15.56 -9.49 -16.73
C GLY A 178 -15.59 -8.00 -16.33
N ASN A 179 -14.43 -7.36 -16.18
CA ASN A 179 -14.31 -5.93 -15.84
C ASN A 179 -15.12 -5.54 -14.57
N CYS A 180 -15.22 -6.46 -13.60
CA CYS A 180 -16.01 -6.30 -12.37
C CYS A 180 -17.51 -6.06 -12.57
N LYS A 181 -18.10 -6.62 -13.63
CA LYS A 181 -19.51 -6.40 -13.97
C LYS A 181 -20.29 -7.67 -14.34
N ASP A 182 -19.65 -8.83 -14.29
CA ASP A 182 -20.29 -10.08 -14.70
C ASP A 182 -19.78 -11.27 -13.86
N ASP A 183 -20.73 -12.04 -13.33
CA ASP A 183 -20.49 -13.28 -12.61
C ASP A 183 -20.48 -14.50 -13.55
N THR A 184 -20.58 -14.31 -14.88
CA THR A 184 -20.54 -15.42 -15.84
C THR A 184 -19.25 -16.24 -15.74
N TRP A 185 -19.44 -17.54 -15.60
CA TRP A 185 -18.38 -18.51 -15.39
C TRP A 185 -17.54 -18.73 -16.65
N GLN A 186 -16.22 -18.88 -16.46
CA GLN A 186 -15.29 -19.27 -17.51
C GLN A 186 -14.62 -20.62 -17.20
N ASP A 187 -14.22 -21.32 -18.26
CA ASP A 187 -13.40 -22.53 -18.14
C ASP A 187 -11.96 -22.20 -17.70
N LEU A 188 -11.14 -23.24 -17.52
CA LEU A 188 -9.74 -23.09 -17.13
C LEU A 188 -8.91 -22.27 -18.16
N ASN A 189 -9.31 -22.18 -19.42
CA ASN A 189 -8.61 -21.37 -20.43
C ASN A 189 -8.95 -19.89 -20.31
N GLY A 190 -10.22 -19.56 -20.05
CA GLY A 190 -10.65 -18.22 -19.67
C GLY A 190 -10.00 -17.75 -18.37
N ALA A 191 -10.00 -18.59 -17.33
CA ALA A 191 -9.30 -18.32 -16.08
C ALA A 191 -7.80 -18.04 -16.27
N ARG A 192 -7.09 -18.86 -17.07
CA ARG A 192 -5.68 -18.61 -17.45
C ARG A 192 -5.48 -17.30 -18.22
N THR A 193 -6.43 -16.92 -19.07
CA THR A 193 -6.40 -15.67 -19.83
C THR A 193 -6.55 -14.47 -18.91
N TYR A 194 -7.52 -14.49 -17.99
CA TYR A 194 -7.71 -13.41 -17.01
C TYR A 194 -6.55 -13.33 -16.00
N TRP A 195 -6.04 -14.47 -15.53
CA TRP A 195 -4.81 -14.51 -14.72
C TRP A 195 -3.65 -13.80 -15.42
N THR A 196 -3.37 -14.16 -16.68
CA THR A 196 -2.20 -13.67 -17.42
C THR A 196 -2.30 -12.18 -17.75
N ASN A 197 -3.51 -11.67 -18.00
CA ASN A 197 -3.74 -10.33 -18.55
C ASN A 197 -4.23 -9.29 -17.52
N GLY A 198 -4.83 -9.71 -16.40
CA GLY A 198 -5.33 -8.82 -15.35
C GLY A 198 -4.59 -9.00 -14.02
N ILE A 199 -4.75 -10.18 -13.40
CA ILE A 199 -4.28 -10.44 -12.03
C ILE A 199 -2.74 -10.45 -11.94
N ALA A 200 -2.04 -11.12 -12.86
CA ALA A 200 -0.58 -11.23 -12.78
C ALA A 200 0.15 -9.88 -13.06
N PRO A 201 -0.26 -9.03 -14.02
CA PRO A 201 0.26 -7.67 -14.15
C PRO A 201 0.05 -6.80 -12.90
N TYR A 202 -1.16 -6.82 -12.32
CA TYR A 202 -1.45 -6.18 -11.04
C TYR A 202 -0.49 -6.67 -9.94
N ALA A 203 -0.41 -8.00 -9.76
CA ALA A 203 0.37 -8.62 -8.71
C ALA A 203 1.86 -8.27 -8.79
N ARG A 204 2.45 -8.19 -10.00
CA ARG A 204 3.85 -7.74 -10.18
C ARG A 204 4.07 -6.32 -9.67
N THR A 205 3.12 -5.42 -9.91
CA THR A 205 3.21 -4.00 -9.48
C THR A 205 3.13 -3.87 -7.96
N ILE A 206 2.24 -4.63 -7.31
CA ILE A 206 2.12 -4.63 -5.85
C ILE A 206 3.30 -5.35 -5.19
N LEU A 207 3.78 -6.46 -5.75
CA LEU A 207 5.00 -7.13 -5.30
C LEU A 207 6.22 -6.20 -5.35
N GLN A 208 6.45 -5.50 -6.46
CA GLN A 208 7.50 -4.48 -6.56
C GLN A 208 7.35 -3.36 -5.52
N THR A 209 6.14 -3.11 -5.01
CA THR A 209 5.87 -2.09 -3.99
C THR A 209 6.12 -2.61 -2.58
N ILE A 210 5.69 -3.84 -2.26
CA ILE A 210 5.97 -4.51 -0.98
C ILE A 210 7.47 -4.80 -0.81
N ARG A 211 8.12 -5.32 -1.86
CA ARG A 211 9.54 -5.76 -1.84
C ARG A 211 10.55 -4.62 -1.68
N LYS A 212 10.13 -3.35 -1.75
CA LYS A 212 10.92 -2.19 -1.29
C LYS A 212 11.19 -2.22 0.22
N TYR A 213 10.30 -2.86 1.00
CA TYR A 213 10.26 -2.77 2.47
C TYR A 213 10.11 -4.12 3.18
N SER A 214 9.70 -5.20 2.49
CA SER A 214 9.42 -6.51 3.10
C SER A 214 9.65 -7.71 2.17
N ASP A 215 10.29 -8.75 2.68
CA ASP A 215 10.48 -10.08 2.10
C ASP A 215 9.42 -11.12 2.56
N ASN A 216 8.44 -10.70 3.37
CA ASN A 216 7.38 -11.55 3.90
C ASN A 216 6.50 -12.21 2.82
N LEU A 217 5.77 -13.25 3.23
CA LEU A 217 4.83 -13.97 2.38
C LEU A 217 3.76 -13.04 1.80
N VAL A 218 3.58 -13.12 0.48
CA VAL A 218 2.50 -12.44 -0.24
C VAL A 218 1.54 -13.50 -0.79
N LEU A 219 0.25 -13.35 -0.47
CA LEU A 219 -0.85 -14.14 -1.00
C LEU A 219 -1.47 -13.39 -2.18
N VAL A 220 -1.71 -14.09 -3.29
CA VAL A 220 -2.27 -13.52 -4.52
C VAL A 220 -3.55 -14.27 -4.88
N GLY A 221 -4.68 -13.57 -4.86
CA GLY A 221 -5.99 -14.05 -5.32
C GLY A 221 -5.94 -14.62 -6.74
N THR A 222 -6.85 -15.54 -7.06
CA THR A 222 -6.88 -16.29 -8.31
C THR A 222 -8.27 -16.24 -8.97
N PRO A 223 -8.39 -16.52 -10.28
CA PRO A 223 -9.62 -16.20 -11.03
C PRO A 223 -10.89 -16.84 -10.44
N TYR A 224 -11.99 -16.08 -10.51
CA TYR A 224 -13.33 -16.50 -10.09
C TYR A 224 -13.37 -16.91 -8.62
N PHE A 225 -13.36 -15.92 -7.73
CA PHE A 225 -13.47 -16.08 -6.28
C PHE A 225 -12.48 -17.14 -5.75
N ASP A 226 -11.23 -17.07 -6.22
CA ASP A 226 -10.12 -17.93 -5.82
C ASP A 226 -10.30 -19.44 -6.08
N GLN A 227 -11.22 -19.82 -6.98
CA GLN A 227 -11.45 -21.23 -7.31
C GLN A 227 -10.48 -21.80 -8.36
N TYR A 228 -9.68 -20.96 -9.04
CA TYR A 228 -8.82 -21.35 -10.16
C TYR A 228 -7.32 -21.13 -9.91
N THR A 229 -6.80 -21.58 -8.77
CA THR A 229 -5.36 -21.57 -8.46
C THR A 229 -4.46 -22.18 -9.54
N ASN A 230 -4.92 -23.21 -10.26
CA ASN A 230 -4.19 -23.81 -11.38
C ASN A 230 -4.17 -22.96 -12.67
N ALA A 231 -4.89 -21.84 -12.73
CA ALA A 231 -4.71 -20.84 -13.77
C ALA A 231 -3.34 -20.15 -13.68
N ALA A 232 -2.82 -19.98 -12.46
CA ALA A 232 -1.52 -19.33 -12.22
C ALA A 232 -0.34 -20.07 -12.87
N LEU A 233 -0.48 -21.38 -13.12
CA LEU A 233 0.50 -22.20 -13.85
C LEU A 233 0.76 -21.73 -15.29
N ALA A 234 -0.13 -20.94 -15.90
CA ALA A 234 0.09 -20.38 -17.23
C ALA A 234 1.11 -19.23 -17.25
N ALA A 235 1.20 -18.46 -16.15
CA ALA A 235 2.17 -17.38 -15.99
C ALA A 235 2.54 -17.18 -14.51
N PRO A 236 3.34 -18.07 -13.90
CA PRO A 236 3.75 -17.93 -12.50
C PRO A 236 4.50 -16.63 -12.22
N LEU A 237 4.34 -16.10 -11.01
CA LEU A 237 5.03 -14.89 -10.57
C LEU A 237 6.48 -15.24 -10.18
N SER A 238 7.44 -14.45 -10.68
CA SER A 238 8.87 -14.63 -10.43
C SER A 238 9.32 -13.93 -9.14
N ASP A 239 8.69 -14.27 -8.02
CA ASP A 239 9.01 -13.79 -6.68
C ASP A 239 9.40 -14.97 -5.77
N SER A 240 10.28 -14.74 -4.81
CA SER A 240 10.81 -15.79 -3.92
C SER A 240 9.88 -16.19 -2.78
N ASN A 241 8.87 -15.37 -2.44
CA ASN A 241 7.98 -15.63 -1.31
C ASN A 241 6.50 -15.27 -1.63
N VAL A 242 5.95 -15.93 -2.66
CA VAL A 242 4.55 -15.82 -3.08
C VAL A 242 3.82 -17.15 -2.98
N ALA A 243 2.61 -17.10 -2.42
CA ALA A 243 1.62 -18.16 -2.51
C ALA A 243 0.35 -17.66 -3.21
N TYR A 244 -0.44 -18.60 -3.71
CA TYR A 244 -1.65 -18.35 -4.49
C TYR A 244 -2.86 -18.76 -3.66
N THR A 245 -3.85 -17.88 -3.62
CA THR A 245 -4.97 -18.04 -2.69
C THR A 245 -6.05 -18.96 -3.27
N PHE A 246 -6.62 -19.80 -2.40
CA PHE A 246 -7.74 -20.69 -2.68
C PHE A 246 -8.82 -20.56 -1.60
N HIS A 247 -10.04 -20.15 -1.95
CA HIS A 247 -11.16 -20.12 -1.01
C HIS A 247 -12.07 -21.35 -1.15
N TYR A 248 -12.82 -21.70 -0.11
CA TYR A 248 -13.94 -22.63 -0.28
C TYR A 248 -15.06 -22.42 0.75
N TYR A 249 -16.27 -22.76 0.34
CA TYR A 249 -17.45 -22.80 1.20
C TYR A 249 -18.01 -24.22 1.22
N ALA A 250 -18.00 -24.84 2.41
CA ALA A 250 -18.26 -26.26 2.60
C ALA A 250 -19.74 -26.62 2.77
N GLY A 251 -20.63 -25.64 2.83
CA GLY A 251 -22.06 -25.88 3.04
C GLY A 251 -22.74 -26.60 1.87
N ASP A 252 -23.81 -27.31 2.21
CA ASP A 252 -24.70 -28.06 1.32
C ASP A 252 -25.70 -27.10 0.65
N ASP A 253 -25.50 -26.85 -0.63
CA ASP A 253 -26.26 -25.91 -1.47
C ASP A 253 -26.12 -26.28 -2.96
N GLN A 254 -26.98 -25.74 -3.82
CA GLN A 254 -26.88 -25.92 -5.27
C GLN A 254 -25.58 -25.36 -5.89
N TYR A 255 -24.88 -24.46 -5.21
CA TYR A 255 -23.57 -23.91 -5.60
C TYR A 255 -22.41 -24.44 -4.74
N ALA A 256 -22.60 -25.51 -3.95
CA ALA A 256 -21.57 -26.05 -3.05
C ALA A 256 -20.23 -26.38 -3.75
N HIS A 257 -19.12 -25.98 -3.14
CA HIS A 257 -17.78 -26.27 -3.67
C HIS A 257 -17.41 -27.73 -3.37
N SER A 258 -16.71 -28.40 -4.28
CA SER A 258 -16.26 -29.79 -4.09
C SER A 258 -14.74 -29.96 -4.14
N ILE A 259 -14.25 -30.92 -3.35
CA ILE A 259 -12.83 -31.29 -3.29
C ILE A 259 -12.35 -31.82 -4.66
N ASP A 260 -13.20 -32.53 -5.38
CA ASP A 260 -12.86 -33.18 -6.66
C ASP A 260 -12.82 -32.20 -7.85
N ASN A 261 -13.29 -30.96 -7.68
CA ASN A 261 -13.30 -29.91 -8.70
C ASN A 261 -12.47 -28.70 -8.25
N GLN A 262 -13.01 -27.88 -7.34
CA GLN A 262 -12.31 -26.70 -6.82
C GLN A 262 -11.05 -27.10 -6.02
N GLY A 263 -11.14 -28.10 -5.15
CA GLY A 263 -9.97 -28.63 -4.43
C GLY A 263 -8.93 -29.27 -5.36
N ALA A 264 -9.34 -29.83 -6.49
CA ALA A 264 -8.45 -30.40 -7.50
C ALA A 264 -7.63 -29.31 -8.22
N ASN A 265 -8.17 -28.09 -8.38
CA ASN A 265 -7.42 -26.95 -8.89
C ASN A 265 -6.26 -26.58 -7.94
N ALA A 266 -6.51 -26.53 -6.63
CA ALA A 266 -5.48 -26.29 -5.61
C ALA A 266 -4.41 -27.39 -5.61
N VAL A 267 -4.81 -28.67 -5.68
CA VAL A 267 -3.86 -29.80 -5.80
C VAL A 267 -3.04 -29.73 -7.08
N ALA A 268 -3.63 -29.33 -8.21
CA ALA A 268 -2.90 -29.15 -9.47
C ALA A 268 -1.89 -28.00 -9.41
N ALA A 269 -2.24 -26.85 -8.81
CA ALA A 269 -1.32 -25.74 -8.58
C ALA A 269 -0.14 -26.17 -7.70
N MET A 270 -0.43 -26.86 -6.59
CA MET A 270 0.59 -27.41 -5.69
C MET A 270 1.50 -28.41 -6.39
N ASN A 271 0.97 -29.34 -7.19
CA ASN A 271 1.78 -30.31 -7.94
C ASN A 271 2.61 -29.67 -9.07
N GLY A 272 2.20 -28.52 -9.60
CA GLY A 272 3.04 -27.68 -10.46
C GLY A 272 4.17 -26.94 -9.73
N GLY A 273 4.20 -27.01 -8.39
CA GLY A 273 5.21 -26.40 -7.53
C GLY A 273 4.86 -24.99 -7.03
N LEU A 274 3.62 -24.54 -7.18
CA LEU A 274 3.13 -23.29 -6.59
C LEU A 274 2.70 -23.54 -5.14
N SER A 275 2.98 -22.61 -4.22
CA SER A 275 2.47 -22.70 -2.84
C SER A 275 1.03 -22.19 -2.79
N VAL A 276 0.15 -22.85 -2.03
CA VAL A 276 -1.27 -22.46 -1.90
C VAL A 276 -1.60 -22.15 -0.44
N PHE A 277 -2.48 -21.17 -0.21
CA PHE A 277 -2.96 -20.73 1.10
C PHE A 277 -4.49 -20.55 1.05
N VAL A 278 -5.19 -20.86 2.15
CA VAL A 278 -6.66 -20.76 2.24
C VAL A 278 -7.07 -19.60 3.15
N SER A 279 -6.81 -18.36 2.75
CA SER A 279 -7.01 -17.19 3.62
C SER A 279 -8.47 -17.02 4.03
N GLU A 280 -9.43 -17.44 3.20
CA GLU A 280 -10.84 -17.56 3.58
C GLU A 280 -11.42 -18.96 3.36
N TRP A 281 -12.15 -19.48 4.35
CA TRP A 281 -13.05 -20.64 4.17
C TRP A 281 -14.26 -20.62 5.11
N GLY A 282 -15.41 -21.09 4.64
CA GLY A 282 -16.68 -21.07 5.39
C GLY A 282 -17.37 -22.43 5.52
N ASN A 283 -18.20 -22.59 6.56
CA ASN A 283 -19.06 -23.77 6.77
C ASN A 283 -20.47 -23.61 6.17
N SER A 284 -20.82 -22.42 5.69
CA SER A 284 -22.06 -22.11 4.99
C SER A 284 -21.98 -22.42 3.50
N ALA A 285 -23.09 -22.22 2.79
CA ALA A 285 -23.07 -22.00 1.35
C ALA A 285 -22.19 -20.77 0.97
N PRO A 286 -21.76 -20.62 -0.30
CA PRO A 286 -20.92 -19.49 -0.77
C PRO A 286 -21.52 -18.09 -0.58
N SER A 287 -22.83 -18.00 -0.28
CA SER A 287 -23.52 -16.75 0.05
C SER A 287 -23.25 -16.23 1.48
N GLY A 288 -22.44 -16.94 2.27
CA GLY A 288 -22.28 -16.72 3.72
C GLY A 288 -23.45 -17.25 4.57
N ASN A 289 -24.54 -17.74 3.96
CA ASN A 289 -25.77 -18.09 4.68
C ASN A 289 -26.44 -19.39 4.20
N GLY A 290 -26.98 -20.15 5.14
CA GLY A 290 -27.56 -21.47 4.91
C GLY A 290 -26.52 -22.58 4.71
N GLY A 291 -27.02 -23.80 4.52
CA GLY A 291 -26.22 -24.96 4.09
C GLY A 291 -25.29 -25.59 5.13
N PHE A 292 -25.32 -25.21 6.42
CA PHE A 292 -24.37 -25.80 7.39
C PHE A 292 -24.42 -27.32 7.41
N ASN A 293 -23.26 -27.95 7.13
CA ASN A 293 -23.13 -29.40 7.09
C ASN A 293 -21.79 -29.81 7.71
N ALA A 294 -21.81 -30.21 8.98
CA ALA A 294 -20.64 -30.64 9.74
C ALA A 294 -19.88 -31.82 9.10
N SER A 295 -20.57 -32.69 8.34
CA SER A 295 -19.93 -33.81 7.62
C SER A 295 -19.17 -33.34 6.38
N SER A 296 -19.67 -32.30 5.69
CA SER A 296 -18.97 -31.65 4.59
C SER A 296 -17.77 -30.83 5.08
N SER A 297 -17.98 -30.03 6.12
CA SER A 297 -16.94 -29.21 6.78
C SER A 297 -15.77 -30.08 7.27
N GLU A 298 -16.04 -31.23 7.89
CA GLU A 298 -15.01 -32.17 8.33
C GLU A 298 -14.27 -32.87 7.18
N LYS A 299 -14.89 -33.07 6.01
CA LYS A 299 -14.18 -33.57 4.81
C LYS A 299 -13.22 -32.51 4.28
N TRP A 300 -13.68 -31.27 4.16
CA TRP A 300 -12.88 -30.13 3.70
C TRP A 300 -11.69 -29.84 4.64
N TYR A 301 -11.91 -29.81 5.95
CA TYR A 301 -10.82 -29.62 6.91
C TYR A 301 -9.85 -30.82 6.97
N LYS A 302 -10.33 -32.06 6.81
CA LYS A 302 -9.45 -33.23 6.58
C LYS A 302 -8.60 -33.04 5.31
N TRP A 303 -9.17 -32.54 4.22
CA TRP A 303 -8.44 -32.27 2.98
C TRP A 303 -7.38 -31.16 3.15
N MET A 304 -7.67 -30.07 3.88
CA MET A 304 -6.67 -29.06 4.22
C MET A 304 -5.48 -29.66 5.00
N LYS A 305 -5.77 -30.43 6.06
CA LYS A 305 -4.74 -31.10 6.87
C LYS A 305 -3.89 -32.07 6.02
N ASN A 306 -4.52 -32.88 5.17
CA ASN A 306 -3.81 -33.82 4.29
C ASN A 306 -2.92 -33.13 3.25
N ASN A 307 -3.17 -31.85 2.94
CA ASN A 307 -2.36 -31.05 2.02
C ASN A 307 -1.39 -30.09 2.74
N ASN A 308 -1.32 -30.07 4.07
CA ASN A 308 -0.58 -29.07 4.86
C ASN A 308 -0.95 -27.62 4.50
N LEU A 309 -2.24 -27.32 4.33
CA LEU A 309 -2.74 -25.98 4.01
C LEU A 309 -3.03 -25.16 5.28
N SER A 310 -2.45 -23.97 5.35
CA SER A 310 -2.85 -22.90 6.28
C SER A 310 -4.20 -22.30 5.86
N GLY A 311 -4.95 -21.74 6.82
CA GLY A 311 -6.11 -20.92 6.48
C GLY A 311 -6.86 -20.29 7.65
N ALA A 312 -7.83 -19.43 7.34
CA ALA A 312 -8.64 -18.72 8.33
C ALA A 312 -10.15 -18.80 8.03
N ASN A 313 -10.95 -19.07 9.06
CA ASN A 313 -12.40 -19.25 8.89
C ASN A 313 -13.14 -17.91 8.79
N TRP A 314 -14.04 -17.80 7.83
CA TRP A 314 -15.03 -16.72 7.72
C TRP A 314 -16.27 -17.02 8.61
N ALA A 315 -16.66 -16.14 9.55
CA ALA A 315 -15.94 -14.94 10.02
C ALA A 315 -16.34 -14.51 11.44
N VAL A 316 -15.46 -13.76 12.11
CA VAL A 316 -15.75 -13.07 13.38
C VAL A 316 -16.77 -11.95 13.14
N SER A 317 -18.04 -12.31 13.32
CA SER A 317 -19.22 -11.46 13.17
C SER A 317 -20.35 -11.97 14.08
N ALA A 318 -21.34 -11.12 14.35
CA ALA A 318 -22.68 -11.51 14.82
C ALA A 318 -23.79 -11.04 13.85
N LYS A 319 -23.46 -10.89 12.56
CA LYS A 319 -24.44 -10.76 11.47
C LYS A 319 -25.31 -12.02 11.44
N ASN A 320 -26.62 -11.87 11.18
CA ASN A 320 -27.58 -12.99 11.24
C ASN A 320 -27.49 -13.93 10.03
N GLU A 321 -26.38 -14.66 9.92
CA GLU A 321 -26.10 -15.62 8.86
C GLU A 321 -25.23 -16.78 9.33
N THR A 322 -25.28 -17.90 8.62
CA THR A 322 -24.61 -19.16 9.00
C THR A 322 -23.09 -19.07 9.13
N ALA A 323 -22.40 -18.23 8.35
CA ALA A 323 -20.95 -18.07 8.46
C ALA A 323 -20.49 -17.34 9.74
N SER A 324 -21.34 -16.51 10.35
CA SER A 324 -20.97 -15.70 11.51
C SER A 324 -20.57 -16.55 12.71
N TYR A 325 -19.40 -16.28 13.27
CA TYR A 325 -18.82 -17.01 14.39
C TYR A 325 -19.59 -16.85 15.70
N PHE A 326 -20.27 -15.71 15.92
CA PHE A 326 -21.09 -15.42 17.09
C PHE A 326 -22.59 -15.31 16.74
N THR A 327 -23.44 -15.59 17.73
CA THR A 327 -24.89 -15.29 17.68
C THR A 327 -25.22 -13.87 18.14
N THR A 328 -24.36 -13.26 18.95
CA THR A 328 -24.60 -12.00 19.65
C THR A 328 -23.28 -11.26 19.92
N SER A 329 -23.31 -9.92 19.83
CA SER A 329 -22.10 -9.09 20.02
C SER A 329 -21.52 -9.18 21.43
N GLY A 330 -20.19 -9.13 21.55
CA GLY A 330 -19.45 -9.03 22.82
C GLY A 330 -19.58 -10.19 23.82
N ALA A 331 -20.44 -11.18 23.57
CA ALA A 331 -20.85 -12.16 24.59
C ALA A 331 -20.07 -13.49 24.57
N TRP A 332 -19.20 -13.72 23.58
CA TRP A 332 -18.56 -15.03 23.31
C TRP A 332 -19.53 -16.20 23.10
N ASN A 333 -20.79 -15.90 22.76
CA ASN A 333 -21.81 -16.89 22.41
C ASN A 333 -21.64 -17.33 20.95
N TYR A 334 -20.99 -18.46 20.72
CA TYR A 334 -20.75 -18.98 19.37
C TYR A 334 -22.04 -19.37 18.64
N SER A 335 -22.02 -19.29 17.31
CA SER A 335 -23.02 -19.92 16.45
C SER A 335 -22.76 -21.42 16.31
N GLU A 336 -23.60 -22.14 15.57
CA GLU A 336 -23.34 -23.54 15.21
C GLU A 336 -22.03 -23.69 14.40
N SER A 337 -21.79 -22.79 13.44
CA SER A 337 -20.53 -22.73 12.68
C SER A 337 -19.35 -22.42 13.60
N GLY A 338 -19.44 -21.39 14.44
CA GLY A 338 -18.36 -21.00 15.34
C GLY A 338 -18.03 -22.07 16.38
N GLN A 339 -19.04 -22.75 16.93
CA GLN A 339 -18.85 -23.88 17.83
C GLN A 339 -18.20 -25.07 17.11
N TRP A 340 -18.62 -25.37 15.89
CA TRP A 340 -18.00 -26.43 15.08
C TRP A 340 -16.52 -26.16 14.81
N VAL A 341 -16.13 -24.92 14.50
CA VAL A 341 -14.72 -24.52 14.30
C VAL A 341 -13.93 -24.65 15.60
N ASN A 342 -14.49 -24.24 16.74
CA ASN A 342 -13.85 -24.39 18.05
C ASN A 342 -13.54 -25.87 18.36
N ASP A 343 -14.54 -26.74 18.21
CA ASP A 343 -14.43 -28.16 18.57
C ASP A 343 -13.64 -28.99 17.54
N SER A 344 -13.76 -28.67 16.24
CA SER A 344 -13.20 -29.48 15.14
C SER A 344 -11.83 -28.99 14.65
N VAL A 345 -11.54 -27.69 14.78
CA VAL A 345 -10.27 -27.07 14.36
C VAL A 345 -9.43 -26.67 15.57
N PHE A 346 -9.91 -25.73 16.39
CA PHE A 346 -9.08 -25.06 17.39
C PHE A 346 -8.75 -25.92 18.61
N ALA A 347 -9.64 -26.85 19.00
CA ALA A 347 -9.36 -27.84 20.04
C ALA A 347 -8.05 -28.63 19.79
N PHE A 348 -7.73 -28.89 18.52
CA PHE A 348 -6.55 -29.67 18.09
C PHE A 348 -5.27 -28.84 17.88
N LEU A 349 -5.32 -27.51 17.96
CA LEU A 349 -4.13 -26.67 17.83
C LEU A 349 -3.10 -26.93 18.96
N PRO A 350 -1.81 -26.61 18.75
CA PRO A 350 -0.78 -26.73 19.78
C PRO A 350 -1.14 -25.99 21.08
N LYS A 351 -0.83 -26.59 22.23
CA LYS A 351 -1.06 -26.00 23.56
C LYS A 351 0.06 -25.07 24.02
N SER A 352 1.23 -25.19 23.40
CA SER A 352 2.45 -24.44 23.68
C SER A 352 3.34 -24.50 22.44
N TYR A 353 4.19 -23.48 22.26
CA TYR A 353 5.20 -23.41 21.22
C TYR A 353 6.59 -23.29 21.86
N THR A 354 7.63 -23.57 21.09
CA THR A 354 9.03 -23.42 21.49
C THR A 354 9.73 -22.46 20.54
N ALA A 355 10.30 -21.37 21.05
CA ALA A 355 11.02 -20.41 20.23
C ALA A 355 12.21 -21.10 19.54
N CYS A 356 12.42 -20.83 18.25
CA CYS A 356 13.49 -21.46 17.52
C CYS A 356 14.87 -20.96 18.01
N SER A 357 15.86 -21.85 18.10
CA SER A 357 17.13 -21.55 18.81
C SER A 357 18.11 -20.68 18.03
N THR A 358 17.64 -19.95 17.03
CA THR A 358 18.38 -18.91 16.31
C THR A 358 18.12 -17.57 16.97
N SER A 359 19.17 -16.78 17.23
CA SER A 359 19.00 -15.32 17.41
C SER A 359 18.18 -14.76 16.24
N PRO A 360 17.28 -13.78 16.47
CA PRO A 360 16.37 -13.30 15.44
C PRO A 360 17.14 -12.80 14.22
N THR A 361 17.16 -13.63 13.17
CA THR A 361 17.88 -13.37 11.93
C THR A 361 16.87 -12.80 10.94
N SER A 362 16.45 -11.56 11.21
CA SER A 362 15.69 -10.76 10.24
C SER A 362 16.47 -10.77 8.93
N SER A 363 15.94 -11.47 7.93
CA SER A 363 16.68 -11.85 6.71
C SER A 363 16.74 -10.71 5.68
N SER A 364 16.58 -9.47 6.14
CA SER A 364 16.57 -8.24 5.37
C SER A 364 18.00 -7.84 4.93
N SER A 365 18.55 -8.56 3.96
CA SER A 365 19.75 -8.14 3.20
C SER A 365 19.39 -7.26 1.98
N ILE A 366 18.32 -6.47 2.10
CA ILE A 366 18.06 -5.29 1.28
C ILE A 366 18.14 -4.08 2.23
N ALA A 367 18.78 -3.01 1.78
CA ALA A 367 19.27 -1.94 2.66
C ALA A 367 18.17 -1.15 3.37
N SER A 368 17.86 -1.54 4.61
CA SER A 368 17.59 -0.52 5.63
C SER A 368 18.83 0.35 5.75
N SER A 369 18.66 1.67 5.62
CA SER A 369 19.72 2.65 5.82
C SER A 369 20.06 2.79 7.31
N SER A 370 20.70 1.77 7.87
CA SER A 370 21.61 1.98 8.98
C SER A 370 22.76 2.85 8.46
N SER A 371 22.59 4.16 8.63
CA SER A 371 23.72 5.07 8.72
C SER A 371 24.65 4.49 9.80
N SER A 372 25.82 4.02 9.38
CA SER A 372 26.87 3.63 10.32
C SER A 372 27.27 4.90 11.06
N LEU A 373 26.72 5.05 12.28
CA LEU A 373 26.90 6.24 13.09
C LEU A 373 28.40 6.58 13.17
N PRO A 374 28.82 7.81 12.87
CA PRO A 374 30.24 8.15 12.86
C PRO A 374 30.87 7.82 14.21
N ALA A 375 32.14 7.42 14.23
CA ALA A 375 32.79 6.97 15.47
C ALA A 375 32.66 8.01 16.59
N GLY A 376 32.05 7.61 17.72
CA GLY A 376 31.72 8.48 18.84
C GLY A 376 30.32 9.14 18.79
N TYR A 377 29.43 8.70 17.90
CA TYR A 377 28.01 9.04 17.90
C TYR A 377 27.15 7.84 18.37
N THR A 378 25.97 8.15 18.92
CA THR A 378 24.94 7.18 19.34
C THR A 378 23.54 7.64 18.88
N ASP A 379 22.59 6.70 18.88
CA ASP A 379 21.16 6.93 18.74
C ASP A 379 20.35 6.44 19.98
N TYR A 380 21.05 5.91 20.99
CA TYR A 380 20.51 5.76 22.34
C TYR A 380 20.44 7.12 23.02
N ILE A 381 19.26 7.47 23.53
CA ILE A 381 19.14 8.51 24.55
C ILE A 381 19.87 8.04 25.81
N ASP A 382 19.70 6.77 26.17
CA ASP A 382 20.47 6.10 27.23
C ASP A 382 20.47 4.57 27.05
N ASP A 383 21.58 3.90 27.38
CA ASP A 383 21.69 2.44 27.53
C ASP A 383 22.11 2.01 28.96
N LEU A 384 22.30 2.98 29.86
CA LEU A 384 22.58 2.84 31.30
C LEU A 384 23.82 1.99 31.64
N GLU A 385 24.66 1.66 30.65
CA GLU A 385 25.77 0.73 30.82
C GLU A 385 26.98 1.34 31.55
N ASP A 386 27.06 2.67 31.69
CA ASP A 386 28.04 3.34 32.55
C ASP A 386 27.65 3.37 34.03
N GLY A 387 26.33 3.31 34.32
CA GLY A 387 25.77 3.33 35.67
C GLY A 387 25.70 4.69 36.32
N ASP A 388 25.71 5.77 35.54
CA ASP A 388 25.60 7.13 36.03
C ASP A 388 24.13 7.62 36.06
N GLY A 389 23.86 8.89 36.38
CA GLY A 389 22.50 9.43 36.55
C GLY A 389 21.96 10.21 35.33
N PHE A 390 22.67 10.22 34.20
CA PHE A 390 22.40 11.10 33.07
C PHE A 390 22.29 10.34 31.75
N ALA A 391 21.27 10.66 30.96
CA ALA A 391 21.19 10.28 29.56
C ALA A 391 22.41 10.78 28.77
N TYR A 392 22.76 10.11 27.67
CA TYR A 392 23.81 10.56 26.75
C TYR A 392 23.55 11.96 26.16
N THR A 393 22.31 12.47 26.21
CA THR A 393 21.99 13.85 25.83
C THR A 393 22.25 14.88 26.95
N GLY A 394 22.74 14.45 28.11
CA GLY A 394 23.13 15.29 29.26
C GLY A 394 22.00 15.62 30.24
N GLY A 395 20.83 14.98 30.16
CA GLY A 395 19.71 15.20 31.08
C GLY A 395 19.61 14.15 32.20
N GLU A 396 19.25 14.58 33.40
CA GLU A 396 19.19 13.73 34.61
C GLU A 396 17.98 12.77 34.60
N TRP A 397 18.16 11.56 35.10
CA TRP A 397 17.10 10.61 35.45
C TRP A 397 16.53 10.89 36.84
N TYR A 398 15.21 10.89 36.97
CA TYR A 398 14.52 11.19 38.23
C TYR A 398 13.23 10.38 38.39
N ALA A 399 12.69 10.35 39.61
CA ALA A 399 11.33 9.90 39.88
C ALA A 399 10.60 10.90 40.77
N TYR A 400 9.28 10.90 40.68
CA TYR A 400 8.39 11.75 41.47
C TYR A 400 7.05 11.04 41.76
N THR A 401 6.30 11.57 42.73
CA THR A 401 4.98 11.06 43.10
C THR A 401 3.99 12.22 43.21
N ASP A 402 2.69 11.89 43.21
CA ASP A 402 1.56 12.81 43.42
C ASP A 402 1.57 13.64 44.73
N LYS A 403 2.62 13.53 45.56
CA LYS A 403 2.85 14.34 46.77
C LYS A 403 2.74 15.85 46.52
N GLY A 404 3.11 16.32 45.33
CA GLY A 404 2.93 17.73 44.91
C GLY A 404 1.45 18.14 44.86
N ASP A 405 0.61 17.25 44.37
CA ASP A 405 -0.85 17.43 44.22
C ASP A 405 -1.64 17.05 45.48
N LYS A 406 -0.96 16.96 46.63
CA LYS A 406 -1.50 16.49 47.93
C LYS A 406 -1.91 15.02 47.92
N GLY A 407 -1.41 14.24 46.96
CA GLY A 407 -1.46 12.79 46.99
C GLY A 407 -0.57 12.21 48.10
N ALA A 408 -0.67 10.91 48.28
CA ALA A 408 0.05 10.17 49.32
C ALA A 408 0.79 8.94 48.75
N SER A 409 1.07 8.92 47.45
CA SER A 409 1.78 7.81 46.80
C SER A 409 3.25 7.80 47.16
N THR A 410 3.79 6.59 47.34
CA THR A 410 5.15 6.36 47.86
C THR A 410 5.92 5.33 47.04
N ILE A 411 7.24 5.49 46.99
CA ILE A 411 8.21 4.49 46.51
C ILE A 411 9.26 4.19 47.59
N SER A 412 9.94 3.05 47.48
CA SER A 412 11.01 2.61 48.38
C SER A 412 12.43 2.92 47.89
N ASN A 413 12.56 3.68 46.79
CA ASN A 413 13.86 4.12 46.30
C ASN A 413 14.62 4.93 47.37
N GLY A 414 15.94 4.73 47.44
CA GLY A 414 16.80 5.52 48.33
C GLY A 414 16.89 6.99 47.91
N PRO A 415 17.45 7.86 48.77
CA PRO A 415 17.70 9.26 48.41
C PRO A 415 18.66 9.36 47.23
N GLY A 416 18.38 10.28 46.31
CA GLY A 416 19.19 10.58 45.13
C GLY A 416 19.88 11.95 45.23
N ARG A 417 20.13 12.56 44.06
CA ARG A 417 20.55 13.96 43.95
C ARG A 417 19.36 14.89 44.25
N ASN A 418 19.65 16.15 44.62
CA ASN A 418 18.66 17.24 44.71
C ASN A 418 17.40 16.93 45.56
N ASP A 419 17.58 16.26 46.71
CA ASP A 419 16.51 15.75 47.60
C ASP A 419 15.48 14.81 46.93
N GLY A 420 15.78 14.31 45.74
CA GLY A 420 14.99 13.34 44.99
C GLY A 420 15.32 11.89 45.32
N TYR A 421 15.06 11.00 44.37
CA TYR A 421 15.23 9.55 44.51
C TYR A 421 16.38 9.04 43.64
N ASN A 422 17.18 8.09 44.15
CA ASN A 422 18.07 7.32 43.28
C ASN A 422 17.22 6.32 42.47
N VAL A 423 17.23 6.47 41.16
CA VAL A 423 16.48 5.62 40.22
C VAL A 423 17.36 4.66 39.42
N VAL A 424 18.66 4.94 39.29
CA VAL A 424 19.58 4.02 38.61
C VAL A 424 20.04 2.95 39.60
N VAL A 425 19.73 1.69 39.27
CA VAL A 425 19.90 0.53 40.14
C VAL A 425 20.54 -0.62 39.36
N SER A 426 21.20 -1.56 40.06
CA SER A 426 21.86 -2.68 39.40
C SER A 426 20.87 -3.57 38.62
N GLY A 427 21.23 -3.87 37.38
CA GLY A 427 20.44 -4.67 36.44
C GLY A 427 20.40 -6.16 36.79
N SER A 428 19.67 -6.92 35.98
CA SER A 428 19.51 -8.36 36.14
C SER A 428 20.05 -9.13 34.94
N THR A 429 20.96 -10.06 35.19
CA THR A 429 21.50 -10.99 34.18
C THR A 429 20.44 -11.92 33.59
N ALA A 430 19.25 -12.02 34.20
CA ALA A 430 18.12 -12.76 33.66
C ALA A 430 17.30 -11.90 32.68
N GLY A 431 17.59 -12.06 31.39
CA GLY A 431 16.73 -11.62 30.28
C GLY A 431 17.07 -10.27 29.64
N ASN A 432 17.98 -9.48 30.20
CA ASN A 432 18.44 -8.22 29.59
C ASN A 432 19.96 -8.01 29.58
N SER A 433 20.69 -8.62 30.51
CA SER A 433 22.16 -8.63 30.61
C SER A 433 22.88 -7.30 30.92
N SER A 434 22.18 -6.17 30.91
CA SER A 434 22.64 -4.84 31.33
C SER A 434 23.08 -4.78 32.81
N LYS A 435 24.09 -3.94 33.09
CA LYS A 435 24.71 -3.74 34.41
C LYS A 435 23.85 -2.88 35.33
N TYR A 436 23.14 -1.91 34.79
CA TYR A 436 22.22 -1.02 35.50
C TYR A 436 20.93 -0.83 34.70
N VAL A 437 19.88 -0.38 35.37
CA VAL A 437 18.57 -0.05 34.80
C VAL A 437 17.96 1.11 35.59
N ALA A 438 17.12 1.93 34.96
CA ALA A 438 16.42 3.01 35.62
C ALA A 438 15.09 2.49 36.16
N GLY A 439 14.72 2.79 37.41
CA GLY A 439 13.49 2.23 37.95
C GLY A 439 12.98 2.77 39.27
N VAL A 440 11.68 2.57 39.47
CA VAL A 440 10.94 2.81 40.71
C VAL A 440 10.59 1.47 41.38
N THR A 441 10.62 1.44 42.71
CA THR A 441 10.44 0.24 43.53
C THR A 441 9.51 0.52 44.72
N GLY A 442 8.88 -0.52 45.26
CA GLY A 442 7.98 -0.40 46.41
C GLY A 442 6.78 0.51 46.18
N VAL A 443 6.38 0.69 44.91
CA VAL A 443 5.30 1.57 44.46
C VAL A 443 4.01 1.24 45.21
N LYS A 444 3.42 2.26 45.85
CA LYS A 444 2.09 2.23 46.44
C LYS A 444 1.38 3.51 46.02
N LEU A 445 0.30 3.37 45.26
CA LEU A 445 -0.55 4.49 44.89
C LEU A 445 -1.50 4.81 46.05
N SER A 446 -1.71 6.08 46.36
CA SER A 446 -2.64 6.49 47.41
C SER A 446 -3.13 7.91 47.15
N GLN A 447 -4.43 8.05 46.90
CA GLN A 447 -5.04 9.32 46.47
C GLN A 447 -4.87 10.44 47.50
N GLY A 448 -4.78 10.13 48.80
CA GLY A 448 -4.53 11.13 49.85
C GLY A 448 -5.61 12.22 49.86
N ALA A 449 -5.21 13.44 49.50
CA ALA A 449 -6.11 14.58 49.27
C ALA A 449 -6.03 15.15 47.83
N ASN A 450 -5.47 14.38 46.88
CA ASN A 450 -5.47 14.68 45.46
C ASN A 450 -6.89 14.46 44.88
N PRO A 451 -7.51 15.43 44.19
CA PRO A 451 -8.79 15.24 43.51
C PRO A 451 -8.71 14.34 42.26
N TYR A 452 -7.51 14.07 41.75
CA TYR A 452 -7.25 13.21 40.59
C TYR A 452 -6.78 11.81 41.01
N ASP A 453 -6.59 10.93 40.03
CA ASP A 453 -6.00 9.60 40.27
C ASP A 453 -4.59 9.71 40.87
N PRO A 454 -4.23 8.86 41.86
CA PRO A 454 -2.87 8.81 42.37
C PRO A 454 -1.89 8.30 41.33
N TYR A 455 -0.65 8.76 41.40
CA TYR A 455 0.41 8.38 40.45
C TYR A 455 1.83 8.40 41.05
N VAL A 456 2.71 7.65 40.38
CA VAL A 456 4.17 7.62 40.54
C VAL A 456 4.77 7.61 39.15
N ALA A 457 5.79 8.42 38.90
CA ALA A 457 6.43 8.51 37.59
C ALA A 457 7.95 8.40 37.69
N LEU A 458 8.53 7.68 36.75
CA LEU A 458 9.96 7.69 36.40
C LEU A 458 10.12 8.58 35.16
N GLY A 459 11.16 9.39 35.06
CA GLY A 459 11.40 10.23 33.89
C GLY A 459 12.87 10.53 33.65
N VAL A 460 13.16 10.94 32.42
CA VAL A 460 14.48 11.39 31.97
C VAL A 460 14.35 12.70 31.21
N ALA A 461 15.17 13.68 31.57
CA ALA A 461 15.28 14.92 30.80
C ALA A 461 16.10 14.68 29.53
N LEU A 462 15.75 15.35 28.43
CA LEU A 462 16.50 15.24 27.18
C LEU A 462 17.71 16.20 27.11
N ASN A 463 17.93 17.03 28.12
CA ASN A 463 19.13 17.87 28.30
C ASN A 463 19.19 18.40 29.76
N GLU A 464 20.37 18.87 30.17
CA GLU A 464 20.63 19.45 31.50
C GLU A 464 19.64 20.58 31.87
N ALA A 465 19.29 21.44 30.91
CA ALA A 465 18.39 22.57 31.11
C ALA A 465 16.90 22.17 31.20
N GLN A 466 16.55 20.89 30.98
CA GLN A 466 15.17 20.39 30.88
C GLN A 466 14.30 21.16 29.86
N THR A 467 14.92 21.69 28.80
CA THR A 467 14.26 22.44 27.72
C THR A 467 13.93 21.54 26.52
N ALA A 468 13.25 22.09 25.51
CA ALA A 468 12.98 21.38 24.25
C ALA A 468 14.26 20.86 23.57
N TYR A 469 14.26 19.60 23.16
CA TYR A 469 15.31 18.94 22.39
C TYR A 469 14.77 18.59 21.00
N ASP A 470 15.59 18.74 19.94
CA ASP A 470 15.14 18.47 18.57
C ASP A 470 15.27 16.99 18.21
N LEU A 471 14.17 16.24 18.37
CA LEU A 471 14.03 14.85 17.97
C LEU A 471 13.48 14.69 16.53
N SER A 472 13.61 15.68 15.64
CA SER A 472 13.04 15.59 14.27
C SER A 472 13.56 14.38 13.46
N ALA A 473 14.84 14.01 13.67
CA ALA A 473 15.46 12.84 13.04
C ALA A 473 15.04 11.50 13.68
N CYS A 474 14.35 11.53 14.82
CA CYS A 474 13.83 10.35 15.50
C CYS A 474 12.66 9.77 14.70
N ASN A 475 12.84 8.65 14.02
CA ASN A 475 11.75 8.01 13.26
C ASN A 475 10.70 7.40 14.19
N GLU A 476 11.17 6.83 15.29
CA GLU A 476 10.41 6.08 16.31
C GLU A 476 11.20 6.14 17.62
N ILE A 477 10.53 5.98 18.75
CA ILE A 477 11.16 5.80 20.07
C ILE A 477 11.10 4.31 20.40
N SER A 478 12.12 3.76 21.04
CA SER A 478 12.08 2.41 21.61
C SER A 478 12.69 2.37 23.00
N TYR A 479 12.24 1.43 23.82
CA TYR A 479 12.78 1.15 25.16
C TYR A 479 12.43 -0.27 25.58
N LYS A 480 13.20 -0.85 26.49
CA LYS A 480 12.83 -2.07 27.22
C LYS A 480 12.20 -1.71 28.55
N TYR A 481 11.26 -2.51 29.03
CA TYR A 481 10.71 -2.37 30.38
C TYR A 481 10.48 -3.71 31.08
N LYS A 482 10.37 -3.61 32.41
CA LYS A 482 9.97 -4.69 33.32
C LYS A 482 9.32 -4.09 34.57
N GLY A 483 8.00 -4.12 34.65
CA GLY A 483 7.25 -3.93 35.89
C GLY A 483 5.80 -3.52 35.67
N ALA A 484 5.34 -2.50 36.38
CA ALA A 484 3.95 -2.02 36.32
C ALA A 484 3.50 -1.62 34.90
N ALA A 485 2.18 -1.71 34.67
CA ALA A 485 1.55 -1.02 33.56
C ALA A 485 1.74 0.49 33.72
N HIS A 486 2.00 1.18 32.62
CA HIS A 486 2.43 2.58 32.65
C HIS A 486 2.03 3.33 31.38
N ASN A 487 1.84 4.64 31.51
CA ASN A 487 1.73 5.55 30.38
C ASN A 487 3.13 6.07 30.04
N PHE A 488 3.63 5.73 28.85
CA PHE A 488 4.80 6.40 28.28
C PHE A 488 4.37 7.73 27.67
N LYS A 489 5.08 8.81 27.97
CA LYS A 489 4.74 10.18 27.55
C LYS A 489 5.92 10.88 26.87
N ALA A 490 5.62 11.64 25.82
CA ALA A 490 6.52 12.65 25.27
C ALA A 490 6.06 14.05 25.74
N GLU A 491 6.84 14.68 26.62
CA GLU A 491 6.49 15.98 27.19
C GLU A 491 6.83 17.12 26.23
N ASP A 492 5.92 17.39 25.30
CA ASP A 492 5.95 18.58 24.43
C ASP A 492 5.75 19.85 25.27
N THR A 493 6.75 20.73 25.25
CA THR A 493 6.80 22.01 26.00
C THR A 493 5.67 23.00 25.68
N SER A 494 4.86 22.76 24.65
CA SER A 494 3.66 23.56 24.35
C SER A 494 2.37 23.06 25.03
N VAL A 495 2.39 21.89 25.69
CA VAL A 495 1.31 21.40 26.55
C VAL A 495 1.40 22.10 27.91
N THR A 496 0.35 22.85 28.27
CA THR A 496 0.34 23.74 29.45
C THR A 496 -0.54 23.25 30.60
N ASP A 497 -1.16 22.07 30.46
CA ASP A 497 -2.21 21.54 31.34
C ASP A 497 -1.97 20.08 31.75
N TYR A 498 -0.74 19.59 31.59
CA TYR A 498 -0.29 18.23 31.89
C TYR A 498 -0.93 17.12 31.04
N GLY A 499 -1.77 17.46 30.06
CA GLY A 499 -2.38 16.53 29.09
C GLY A 499 -1.41 16.10 27.99
N TYR A 500 -0.23 15.60 28.35
CA TYR A 500 0.83 15.23 27.41
C TYR A 500 0.44 14.08 26.49
N HIS A 501 1.08 14.01 25.32
CA HIS A 501 0.88 12.93 24.37
C HIS A 501 1.47 11.63 24.91
N GLN A 502 0.65 10.59 25.00
CA GLN A 502 0.98 9.36 25.71
C GLN A 502 0.49 8.10 25.00
N ILE A 503 1.03 6.95 25.43
CA ILE A 503 0.55 5.61 25.09
C ILE A 503 0.65 4.72 26.33
N THR A 504 -0.41 3.98 26.65
CA THR A 504 -0.40 3.00 27.74
C THR A 504 0.27 1.70 27.29
N LYS A 505 1.09 1.10 28.16
CA LYS A 505 1.66 -0.24 27.99
C LYS A 505 1.32 -1.12 29.19
N ALA A 506 1.18 -2.42 28.92
CA ALA A 506 0.80 -3.44 29.90
C ALA A 506 1.87 -3.63 31.00
N ALA A 507 1.56 -4.47 31.99
CA ALA A 507 2.48 -4.81 33.07
C ALA A 507 3.35 -6.03 32.69
N SER A 508 4.68 -5.95 32.87
CA SER A 508 5.62 -7.03 32.53
C SER A 508 6.55 -7.45 33.68
N SER A 509 6.43 -8.69 34.14
CA SER A 509 7.40 -9.41 34.99
C SER A 509 8.64 -9.92 34.25
N SER A 510 8.62 -9.98 32.91
CA SER A 510 9.79 -10.26 32.07
C SER A 510 10.36 -8.95 31.53
N TRP A 511 11.45 -9.02 30.77
CA TRP A 511 11.90 -7.88 29.98
C TRP A 511 11.16 -7.86 28.65
N THR A 512 10.61 -6.71 28.29
CA THR A 512 9.78 -6.53 27.09
C THR A 512 10.24 -5.29 26.35
N SER A 513 10.64 -5.46 25.09
CA SER A 513 10.92 -4.34 24.18
C SER A 513 9.63 -3.68 23.72
N VAL A 514 9.65 -2.36 23.59
CA VAL A 514 8.56 -1.53 23.09
C VAL A 514 9.11 -0.62 21.99
N THR A 515 8.40 -0.56 20.88
CA THR A 515 8.53 0.53 19.89
C THR A 515 7.31 1.43 20.00
N VAL A 516 7.53 2.74 19.90
CA VAL A 516 6.52 3.80 19.92
C VAL A 516 6.72 4.69 18.69
N PRO A 517 5.99 4.43 17.60
CA PRO A 517 5.82 5.38 16.51
C PRO A 517 5.14 6.67 17.00
N TRP A 518 5.60 7.82 16.51
CA TRP A 518 5.14 9.14 16.99
C TRP A 518 3.65 9.40 16.79
N ASN A 519 3.00 8.75 15.82
CA ASN A 519 1.56 8.84 15.55
C ASN A 519 0.70 7.97 16.49
N MET A 520 1.30 7.11 17.33
CA MET A 520 0.58 6.36 18.37
C MET A 520 0.51 7.09 19.72
N LEU A 521 1.12 8.27 19.84
CA LEU A 521 1.09 9.11 21.04
C LEU A 521 -0.10 10.08 20.94
N SER A 522 -1.13 9.89 21.78
CA SER A 522 -2.35 10.70 21.78
C SER A 522 -2.51 11.53 23.07
N GLN A 523 -3.21 12.66 22.99
CA GLN A 523 -3.65 13.39 24.18
C GLN A 523 -4.97 12.81 24.72
N GLU A 524 -5.16 12.93 26.03
CA GLU A 524 -6.45 12.69 26.67
C GLU A 524 -7.51 13.71 26.23
N ALA A 525 -8.77 13.28 26.07
CA ALA A 525 -9.85 14.10 25.53
C ALA A 525 -10.27 15.31 26.39
N TRP A 526 -9.77 15.43 27.62
CA TRP A 526 -9.95 16.61 28.49
C TRP A 526 -8.87 17.68 28.29
N ALA A 527 -7.76 17.34 27.65
CA ALA A 527 -6.62 18.24 27.45
C ALA A 527 -6.92 19.29 26.37
N LYS A 528 -6.26 20.44 26.48
CA LYS A 528 -6.21 21.43 25.42
C LYS A 528 -5.47 20.84 24.21
N PRO A 529 -6.08 20.81 23.01
CA PRO A 529 -5.44 20.24 21.83
C PRO A 529 -4.14 20.96 21.46
N VAL A 530 -3.08 20.17 21.30
CA VAL A 530 -1.74 20.57 20.89
C VAL A 530 -1.28 19.55 19.85
N THR A 531 -0.74 19.97 18.70
CA THR A 531 -0.14 19.03 17.75
C THR A 531 1.29 18.69 18.20
N LEU A 532 1.55 17.44 18.59
CA LEU A 532 2.88 16.96 18.99
C LEU A 532 3.98 17.37 18.00
N SER A 533 5.04 18.01 18.50
CA SER A 533 6.22 18.31 17.70
C SER A 533 7.46 17.67 18.30
N LYS A 534 8.13 16.85 17.50
CA LYS A 534 9.44 16.27 17.83
C LYS A 534 10.50 17.34 18.19
N LYS A 535 10.32 18.59 17.75
CA LYS A 535 11.18 19.74 18.06
C LYS A 535 11.01 20.32 19.47
N ARG A 536 9.95 19.92 20.18
CA ARG A 536 9.50 20.57 21.43
C ARG A 536 9.48 19.64 22.64
N VAL A 537 9.85 18.37 22.48
CA VAL A 537 9.88 17.40 23.59
C VAL A 537 11.04 17.75 24.53
N ALA A 538 10.76 17.91 25.81
CA ALA A 538 11.80 18.15 26.83
C ALA A 538 12.18 16.89 27.63
N LYS A 539 11.22 15.96 27.79
CA LYS A 539 11.34 14.79 28.67
C LYS A 539 10.63 13.56 28.08
N PHE A 540 11.10 12.40 28.49
CA PHE A 540 10.34 11.16 28.42
C PHE A 540 9.99 10.69 29.83
N THR A 541 8.74 10.26 30.02
CA THR A 541 8.18 9.91 31.33
C THR A 541 7.37 8.62 31.24
N TRP A 542 7.57 7.73 32.21
CA TRP A 542 6.84 6.47 32.39
C TRP A 542 6.03 6.56 33.69
N GLU A 543 4.73 6.81 33.56
CA GLU A 543 3.81 7.08 34.68
C GLU A 543 2.95 5.86 35.03
N ILE A 544 3.01 5.42 36.29
CA ILE A 544 2.12 4.43 36.89
C ILE A 544 0.98 5.20 37.59
N LYS A 545 -0.27 5.03 37.14
CA LYS A 545 -1.42 5.84 37.58
C LYS A 545 -2.67 5.01 37.84
N GLY A 546 -3.53 5.47 38.76
CA GLY A 546 -4.86 4.91 39.00
C GLY A 546 -4.89 3.87 40.13
N THR A 547 -5.30 2.64 39.82
CA THR A 547 -5.38 1.55 40.80
C THR A 547 -4.01 0.96 41.12
N GLN A 548 -3.88 0.29 42.28
CA GLN A 548 -2.60 -0.31 42.69
C GLN A 548 -2.04 -1.25 41.60
N PRO A 549 -0.78 -1.09 41.18
CA PRO A 549 -0.21 -1.90 40.11
C PRO A 549 0.03 -3.34 40.57
N ALA A 550 -0.13 -4.29 39.63
CA ALA A 550 0.11 -5.72 39.89
C ALA A 550 1.57 -6.02 40.28
N TYR A 551 2.51 -5.21 39.80
CA TYR A 551 3.91 -5.19 40.25
C TYR A 551 4.20 -3.85 40.90
N ASN A 552 4.72 -3.86 42.13
CA ASN A 552 5.09 -2.66 42.88
C ASN A 552 6.45 -2.08 42.46
N TYR A 553 6.84 -2.25 41.21
CA TYR A 553 8.10 -1.77 40.64
C TYR A 553 7.92 -1.51 39.14
N LEU A 554 8.80 -0.69 38.55
CA LEU A 554 8.97 -0.53 37.11
C LEU A 554 10.44 -0.24 36.82
N TYR A 555 11.05 -1.04 35.97
CA TYR A 555 12.39 -0.82 35.42
C TYR A 555 12.27 -0.50 33.92
N ILE A 556 13.12 0.40 33.44
CA ILE A 556 13.27 0.87 32.07
C ILE A 556 14.75 0.75 31.68
N ASP A 557 15.02 0.43 30.42
CA ASP A 557 16.36 0.27 29.85
C ASP A 557 16.38 0.47 28.32
N ASP A 558 17.56 0.54 27.69
CA ASP A 558 17.75 0.68 26.22
C ASP A 558 16.86 1.78 25.58
N VAL A 559 16.85 2.99 26.15
CA VAL A 559 16.02 4.09 25.66
C VAL A 559 16.65 4.68 24.40
N ARG A 560 16.06 4.37 23.23
CA ARG A 560 16.65 4.61 21.91
C ARG A 560 15.72 5.36 20.97
N CYS A 561 16.29 6.13 20.05
CA CYS A 561 15.59 7.07 19.18
C CYS A 561 16.06 6.86 17.72
N SER A 562 15.49 5.84 17.06
CA SER A 562 15.99 5.29 15.79
C SER A 562 16.12 6.37 14.70
N GLY A 563 17.35 6.60 14.22
CA GLY A 563 17.66 7.56 13.16
C GLY A 563 18.09 8.95 13.63
N LEU A 564 18.02 9.24 14.94
CA LEU A 564 18.79 10.33 15.54
C LEU A 564 20.30 9.97 15.49
N ALA A 565 21.18 10.98 15.47
CA ALA A 565 22.61 10.77 15.52
C ALA A 565 23.29 11.93 16.24
N PHE A 566 23.79 11.69 17.46
CA PHE A 566 24.44 12.72 18.26
C PHE A 566 25.64 12.15 19.04
N LYS A 567 26.55 13.02 19.52
CA LYS A 567 27.66 12.60 20.39
C LYS A 567 27.20 12.63 21.85
N PRO A 568 27.54 11.62 22.67
CA PRO A 568 27.31 11.67 24.11
C PRO A 568 27.91 12.93 24.75
N VAL A 569 27.12 13.59 25.59
CA VAL A 569 27.52 14.73 26.42
C VAL A 569 28.32 14.20 27.61
N PRO A 570 29.52 14.72 27.92
CA PRO A 570 30.27 14.30 29.10
C PRO A 570 29.51 14.61 30.40
N SER A 571 29.32 13.59 31.24
CA SER A 571 28.62 13.69 32.52
C SER A 571 29.14 14.82 33.43
N PRO A 572 28.25 15.60 34.09
CA PRO A 572 28.64 16.68 35.00
C PRO A 572 29.55 16.21 36.15
N ALA A 573 30.82 16.57 36.06
CA ALA A 573 31.90 16.01 36.89
C ALA A 573 31.75 16.33 38.40
N SER A 574 31.40 15.31 39.18
CA SER A 574 31.44 15.37 40.65
C SER A 574 32.90 15.41 41.16
N SER A 575 33.28 16.54 41.75
CA SER A 575 34.68 16.84 42.05
C SER A 575 35.21 16.19 43.34
N SER A 576 36.05 15.15 43.23
CA SER A 576 37.07 14.86 44.26
C SER A 576 38.22 13.95 43.80
N SER A 577 39.45 14.49 43.89
CA SER A 577 40.75 13.80 44.11
C SER A 577 41.05 12.45 43.43
N SER A 578 41.99 12.51 42.48
CA SER A 578 42.73 11.38 41.89
C SER A 578 43.47 10.46 42.88
N VAL A 579 43.43 9.14 42.66
CA VAL A 579 44.51 8.19 43.01
C VAL A 579 44.71 7.19 41.85
N LYS A 580 45.93 6.65 41.72
CA LYS A 580 46.38 5.79 40.61
C LYS A 580 45.83 4.36 40.66
N SER A 581 45.87 3.70 39.50
CA SER A 581 45.56 2.29 39.28
C SER A 581 46.44 1.33 40.11
N SER A 582 45.82 0.32 40.73
CA SER A 582 46.48 -0.95 41.07
C SER A 582 45.45 -2.07 41.23
N SER A 583 45.65 -3.17 40.51
CA SER A 583 44.77 -4.36 40.54
C SER A 583 45.16 -5.36 41.64
N SER A 584 44.21 -5.82 42.45
CA SER A 584 44.37 -7.07 43.21
C SER A 584 43.03 -7.71 43.58
N VAL A 585 42.87 -8.97 43.18
CA VAL A 585 41.70 -9.85 43.38
C VAL A 585 41.51 -10.20 44.86
N ALA A 586 40.26 -10.24 45.35
CA ALA A 586 39.88 -11.12 46.46
C ALA A 586 38.36 -11.44 46.52
N SER A 587 38.09 -12.75 46.52
CA SER A 587 37.03 -13.50 47.22
C SER A 587 36.48 -12.86 48.52
N SER A 588 35.29 -13.19 49.06
CA SER A 588 34.15 -14.04 48.64
C SER A 588 33.12 -14.12 49.79
N SER A 589 31.84 -14.43 49.54
CA SER A 589 31.04 -15.17 50.53
C SER A 589 29.87 -15.93 49.87
N SER A 590 29.60 -17.14 50.36
CA SER A 590 28.46 -17.97 49.99
C SER A 590 27.82 -18.56 51.25
N MET A 591 26.55 -18.95 51.17
CA MET A 591 25.90 -19.83 52.14
C MET A 591 25.58 -21.15 51.42
N VAL A 592 26.26 -22.26 51.73
CA VAL A 592 26.10 -23.13 52.90
C VAL A 592 24.95 -24.13 52.73
N SER A 593 25.34 -25.39 52.51
CA SER A 593 24.73 -26.57 53.14
C SER A 593 25.76 -27.71 53.18
N SER A 594 25.54 -28.67 54.10
CA SER A 594 26.48 -29.73 54.49
C SER A 594 26.71 -30.82 53.42
N SER A 595 27.70 -31.71 53.48
CA SER A 595 28.34 -32.29 54.68
C SER A 595 29.72 -32.97 54.48
N SER A 596 30.38 -33.26 55.60
CA SER A 596 31.46 -34.26 55.81
C SER A 596 32.88 -33.98 55.28
N GLN A 597 33.88 -34.56 55.97
CA GLN A 597 35.32 -34.32 55.79
C GLN A 597 36.05 -35.58 55.28
N SER A 598 37.10 -35.40 54.47
CA SER A 598 38.48 -35.89 54.75
C SER A 598 39.41 -35.66 53.55
N SER A 599 40.72 -35.80 53.75
CA SER A 599 41.76 -35.30 52.83
C SER A 599 42.78 -36.36 52.42
N SER A 600 43.26 -36.35 51.17
CA SER A 600 44.71 -36.42 50.86
C SER A 600 45.05 -36.37 49.36
N SER A 601 46.21 -35.76 49.05
CA SER A 601 46.96 -35.80 47.78
C SER A 601 46.30 -35.22 46.51
N SER A 602 46.98 -34.23 45.91
CA SER A 602 46.68 -33.71 44.58
C SER A 602 47.92 -33.87 43.69
N LYS A 603 47.77 -34.50 42.53
CA LYS A 603 48.83 -34.55 41.51
C LYS A 603 48.93 -33.20 40.78
N VAL A 604 50.13 -32.86 40.32
CA VAL A 604 50.33 -31.71 39.43
C VAL A 604 49.83 -32.09 38.04
N GLN A 605 48.75 -31.46 37.58
CA GLN A 605 48.09 -31.75 36.30
C GLN A 605 48.32 -30.62 35.30
N THR A 606 48.51 -30.95 34.02
CA THR A 606 48.53 -29.95 32.93
C THR A 606 47.14 -29.37 32.69
N VAL A 607 47.03 -28.06 32.54
CA VAL A 607 45.78 -27.38 32.16
C VAL A 607 45.96 -26.74 30.79
N PHE A 608 45.06 -27.09 29.87
CA PHE A 608 44.86 -26.42 28.59
C PHE A 608 43.35 -26.34 28.34
N GLN A 609 42.81 -25.12 28.31
CA GLN A 609 41.37 -24.86 28.24
C GLN A 609 41.12 -23.59 27.42
N LEU A 610 40.13 -23.60 26.51
CA LEU A 610 39.68 -22.38 25.83
C LEU A 610 39.01 -21.45 26.86
N THR A 611 39.39 -20.18 26.88
CA THR A 611 38.93 -19.19 27.87
C THR A 611 38.21 -17.98 27.29
N SER A 612 38.52 -17.57 26.05
CA SER A 612 37.74 -16.56 25.32
C SER A 612 37.98 -16.64 23.82
N GLY A 613 37.04 -16.07 23.04
CA GLY A 613 37.02 -16.21 21.58
C GLY A 613 36.43 -17.56 21.14
N ASN A 614 36.04 -17.67 19.87
CA ASN A 614 35.61 -18.93 19.28
C ASN A 614 36.78 -19.59 18.54
N ALA A 615 36.93 -20.91 18.68
CA ALA A 615 37.90 -21.69 17.92
C ALA A 615 37.59 -21.69 16.41
N ASP A 616 36.30 -21.59 16.07
CA ASP A 616 35.85 -21.52 14.68
C ASP A 616 35.33 -20.10 14.37
N GLN A 617 35.83 -19.48 13.30
CA GLN A 617 35.45 -18.11 12.92
C GLN A 617 35.38 -17.93 11.40
N THR A 618 34.34 -17.24 10.95
CA THR A 618 34.27 -16.68 9.59
C THR A 618 34.73 -15.23 9.62
N VAL A 619 35.64 -14.86 8.72
CA VAL A 619 36.27 -13.53 8.67
C VAL A 619 36.56 -13.13 7.22
N THR A 620 36.32 -11.86 6.87
CA THR A 620 36.67 -11.31 5.55
C THR A 620 38.18 -11.08 5.45
N ALA A 621 38.77 -11.34 4.29
CA ALA A 621 40.13 -10.94 3.96
C ALA A 621 40.31 -9.42 4.16
N GLY A 622 41.38 -9.03 4.85
CA GLY A 622 41.64 -7.68 5.34
C GLY A 622 41.14 -7.39 6.77
N ASN A 623 40.31 -8.27 7.36
CA ASN A 623 39.76 -8.06 8.72
C ASN A 623 40.50 -8.89 9.80
N ALA A 624 40.46 -8.37 11.03
CA ALA A 624 40.98 -9.07 12.21
C ALA A 624 40.01 -10.14 12.72
N ILE A 625 40.56 -11.27 13.18
CA ILE A 625 39.77 -12.25 13.95
C ILE A 625 39.53 -11.74 15.38
N LYS A 626 38.47 -12.24 16.03
CA LYS A 626 38.35 -12.12 17.50
C LYS A 626 39.40 -13.04 18.12
N SER A 627 40.22 -12.50 19.03
CA SER A 627 41.37 -13.25 19.57
C SER A 627 40.92 -14.52 20.31
N ILE A 628 41.54 -15.66 19.97
CA ILE A 628 41.22 -16.98 20.52
C ILE A 628 42.23 -17.29 21.62
N VAL A 629 41.78 -17.26 22.89
CA VAL A 629 42.66 -17.30 24.06
C VAL A 629 42.41 -18.56 24.87
N TYR A 630 43.46 -19.36 25.05
CA TYR A 630 43.49 -20.53 25.89
C TYR A 630 44.28 -20.26 27.18
N SER A 631 43.76 -20.68 28.33
CA SER A 631 44.52 -20.75 29.58
C SER A 631 45.47 -21.94 29.54
N ILE A 632 46.74 -21.72 29.90
CA ILE A 632 47.80 -22.73 29.92
C ILE A 632 48.45 -22.79 31.31
N LYS A 633 48.64 -23.98 31.87
CA LYS A 633 49.32 -24.18 33.15
C LYS A 633 50.06 -25.53 33.18
N ASN A 634 51.27 -25.52 33.74
CA ASN A 634 52.16 -26.69 33.77
C ASN A 634 52.46 -27.23 32.35
N VAL A 635 52.63 -26.32 31.40
CA VAL A 635 52.93 -26.60 29.98
C VAL A 635 54.41 -26.29 29.71
N THR A 636 55.08 -27.18 28.97
CA THR A 636 56.49 -27.03 28.56
C THR A 636 56.64 -26.50 27.13
N LYS A 637 55.66 -26.73 26.26
CA LYS A 637 55.64 -26.22 24.87
C LYS A 637 54.21 -26.04 24.35
N VAL A 638 54.00 -24.98 23.56
CA VAL A 638 52.82 -24.80 22.69
C VAL A 638 53.29 -24.46 21.28
N SER A 639 52.61 -24.96 20.26
CA SER A 639 52.82 -24.58 18.86
C SER A 639 51.53 -24.68 18.06
N VAL A 640 51.29 -23.76 17.13
CA VAL A 640 50.14 -23.79 16.21
C VAL A 640 50.59 -23.96 14.75
N SER A 641 49.82 -24.69 13.96
CA SER A 641 49.97 -24.86 12.51
C SER A 641 48.62 -24.74 11.80
N GLY A 642 48.62 -24.50 10.49
CA GLY A 642 47.39 -24.45 9.66
C GLY A 642 46.61 -23.12 9.68
N LEU A 643 47.16 -22.06 10.30
CA LEU A 643 46.55 -20.73 10.27
C LEU A 643 46.67 -20.07 8.87
N PRO A 644 45.69 -19.24 8.46
CA PRO A 644 45.80 -18.41 7.26
C PRO A 644 46.85 -17.31 7.42
N ALA A 645 47.33 -16.81 6.28
CA ALA A 645 48.33 -15.73 6.23
C ALA A 645 47.84 -14.47 6.97
N GLY A 646 48.70 -13.93 7.83
CA GLY A 646 48.44 -12.75 8.66
C GLY A 646 47.93 -13.05 10.09
N LEU A 647 47.58 -14.31 10.39
CA LEU A 647 47.30 -14.76 11.76
C LEU A 647 48.52 -15.42 12.42
N MET A 648 48.65 -15.26 13.73
CA MET A 648 49.74 -15.85 14.53
C MET A 648 49.28 -16.29 15.91
N GLY A 649 49.92 -17.33 16.45
CA GLY A 649 49.72 -17.80 17.82
C GLY A 649 50.90 -17.46 18.73
N ALA A 650 50.66 -16.82 19.87
CA ALA A 650 51.68 -16.38 20.80
C ALA A 650 51.33 -16.74 22.27
N ILE A 651 52.36 -17.05 23.07
CA ILE A 651 52.22 -17.17 24.53
C ILE A 651 52.36 -15.78 25.16
N ASN A 652 51.48 -15.43 26.10
CA ASN A 652 51.54 -14.16 26.82
C ASN A 652 52.77 -14.12 27.77
N LYS A 653 53.29 -12.93 28.08
CA LYS A 653 54.52 -12.71 28.88
C LYS A 653 54.49 -13.33 30.29
N SER A 654 53.31 -13.64 30.81
CA SER A 654 53.10 -14.35 32.08
C SER A 654 53.21 -15.88 31.99
N ASN A 655 53.32 -16.45 30.78
CA ASN A 655 53.20 -17.88 30.48
C ASN A 655 51.89 -18.55 30.96
N THR A 656 50.83 -17.77 31.21
CA THR A 656 49.52 -18.28 31.69
C THR A 656 48.46 -18.40 30.59
N THR A 657 48.67 -17.81 29.41
CA THR A 657 47.75 -17.92 28.26
C THR A 657 48.48 -18.05 26.94
N PHE A 658 47.84 -18.75 25.98
CA PHE A 658 48.20 -18.80 24.57
C PHE A 658 47.08 -18.16 23.75
N MET A 659 47.41 -17.26 22.84
CA MET A 659 46.45 -16.47 22.06
C MET A 659 46.73 -16.57 20.57
N ILE A 660 45.71 -16.92 19.77
CA ILE A 660 45.72 -16.76 18.32
C ILE A 660 45.06 -15.41 18.00
N SER A 661 45.74 -14.58 17.23
CA SER A 661 45.31 -13.22 16.88
C SER A 661 45.98 -12.76 15.58
N GLY A 662 45.44 -11.70 14.96
CA GLY A 662 46.00 -11.09 13.76
C GLY A 662 44.92 -10.61 12.80
N THR A 663 45.36 -10.13 11.64
CA THR A 663 44.52 -9.69 10.52
C THR A 663 44.72 -10.66 9.36
N VAL A 664 43.65 -11.22 8.83
CA VAL A 664 43.72 -12.11 7.66
C VAL A 664 44.11 -11.28 6.44
N ALA A 665 45.11 -11.71 5.67
CA ALA A 665 45.62 -10.93 4.54
C ALA A 665 44.54 -10.65 3.47
N ASP A 666 44.45 -9.41 2.98
CA ASP A 666 43.48 -8.95 1.96
C ASP A 666 43.45 -9.79 0.67
N SER A 667 44.56 -10.47 0.35
CA SER A 667 44.72 -11.24 -0.89
C SER A 667 44.13 -12.65 -0.86
N LEU A 668 43.50 -13.07 0.25
CA LEU A 668 42.93 -14.41 0.37
C LEU A 668 41.50 -14.47 -0.20
N THR A 669 41.25 -15.49 -1.03
CA THR A 669 39.93 -15.81 -1.57
C THR A 669 39.08 -16.58 -0.56
N ASP A 670 37.83 -16.87 -0.91
CA ASP A 670 36.98 -17.83 -0.20
C ASP A 670 37.71 -19.17 -0.02
N ASN A 671 38.08 -19.50 1.22
CA ASN A 671 38.81 -20.73 1.55
C ASN A 671 38.73 -21.05 3.05
N GLU A 672 39.03 -22.29 3.42
CA GLU A 672 38.90 -22.82 4.78
C GLU A 672 40.25 -23.26 5.34
N TYR A 673 40.62 -22.71 6.50
CA TYR A 673 41.91 -22.96 7.15
C TYR A 673 41.70 -23.65 8.49
N ALA A 674 41.77 -24.99 8.46
CA ALA A 674 41.79 -25.81 9.67
C ALA A 674 43.17 -25.72 10.34
N TYR A 675 43.21 -25.16 11.56
CA TYR A 675 44.41 -25.02 12.35
C TYR A 675 44.45 -26.01 13.52
N THR A 676 45.65 -26.37 13.97
CA THR A 676 45.89 -27.27 15.11
C THR A 676 46.88 -26.64 16.08
N ILE A 677 46.52 -26.58 17.36
CA ILE A 677 47.39 -26.21 18.48
C ILE A 677 47.84 -27.52 19.14
N ALA A 678 49.15 -27.76 19.17
CA ALA A 678 49.75 -28.87 19.91
C ALA A 678 50.39 -28.35 21.21
N VAL A 679 50.16 -29.08 22.31
CA VAL A 679 50.55 -28.70 23.67
C VAL A 679 51.27 -29.87 24.35
N THR A 680 52.47 -29.59 24.87
CA THR A 680 53.27 -30.53 25.67
C THR A 680 53.18 -30.12 27.13
N GLY A 681 52.58 -30.96 27.98
CA GLY A 681 52.47 -30.73 29.42
C GLY A 681 53.68 -31.20 30.21
N VAL A 682 53.52 -31.29 31.53
CA VAL A 682 54.45 -31.99 32.44
C VAL A 682 54.03 -33.42 32.75
N ASP A 683 52.74 -33.74 32.56
CA ASP A 683 52.14 -35.06 32.84
C ASP A 683 51.43 -35.69 31.63
N SER A 684 51.09 -34.89 30.61
CA SER A 684 50.28 -35.30 29.47
C SER A 684 50.48 -34.36 28.27
N ASN A 685 50.28 -34.86 27.05
CA ASN A 685 50.24 -34.05 25.83
C ASN A 685 48.80 -33.94 25.35
N THR A 686 48.44 -32.81 24.74
CA THR A 686 47.09 -32.58 24.22
C THR A 686 47.09 -31.68 22.98
N THR A 687 45.97 -31.63 22.28
CA THR A 687 45.77 -30.87 21.05
C THR A 687 44.38 -30.24 21.04
N ALA A 688 44.27 -29.01 20.54
CA ALA A 688 43.00 -28.44 20.12
C ALA A 688 43.04 -28.09 18.63
N THR A 689 41.90 -28.20 17.97
CA THR A 689 41.70 -27.80 16.58
C THR A 689 40.70 -26.65 16.50
N GLY A 690 40.75 -25.88 15.42
CA GLY A 690 39.75 -24.87 15.08
C GLY A 690 39.83 -24.49 13.61
N LYS A 691 38.91 -23.66 13.15
CA LYS A 691 38.67 -23.41 11.72
C LYS A 691 38.49 -21.91 11.44
N ILE A 692 39.39 -21.34 10.64
CA ILE A 692 39.21 -19.99 10.12
C ILE A 692 38.68 -20.09 8.69
N THR A 693 37.39 -19.81 8.49
CA THR A 693 36.78 -19.65 7.17
C THR A 693 37.03 -18.23 6.70
N VAL A 694 37.87 -18.07 5.68
CA VAL A 694 38.13 -16.77 5.07
C VAL A 694 37.10 -16.54 3.97
N LYS A 695 36.55 -15.32 3.93
CA LYS A 695 35.74 -14.81 2.82
C LYS A 695 36.53 -13.75 2.06
N HIS A 696 36.46 -13.75 0.73
CA HIS A 696 37.08 -12.69 -0.06
C HIS A 696 36.43 -11.32 0.22
N LYS A 697 37.14 -10.25 -0.15
CA LYS A 697 36.68 -8.86 0.01
C LYS A 697 35.72 -8.50 -1.14
N PRO A 698 34.46 -8.08 -0.85
CA PRO A 698 33.42 -8.00 -1.88
C PRO A 698 33.67 -6.92 -2.93
N VAL A 699 33.40 -7.25 -4.19
CA VAL A 699 33.56 -6.43 -5.37
C VAL A 699 32.19 -5.97 -5.89
N THR A 700 31.86 -4.71 -5.61
CA THR A 700 30.63 -4.08 -6.11
C THR A 700 30.72 -3.79 -7.61
N THR A 701 29.75 -4.33 -8.35
CA THR A 701 29.48 -4.04 -9.76
C THR A 701 28.79 -2.68 -9.90
N VAL A 702 29.17 -1.89 -10.91
CA VAL A 702 28.51 -0.63 -11.24
C VAL A 702 27.76 -0.80 -12.56
N PHE A 703 26.51 -0.36 -12.60
CA PHE A 703 25.73 -0.21 -13.84
C PHE A 703 24.68 0.89 -13.65
N GLU A 704 25.00 2.11 -14.08
CA GLU A 704 24.28 3.35 -13.74
C GLU A 704 23.80 4.05 -15.02
N LEU A 705 22.55 4.53 -15.05
CA LEU A 705 22.05 5.34 -16.17
C LEU A 705 22.79 6.69 -16.21
N ILE A 706 23.33 7.05 -17.37
CA ILE A 706 24.07 8.32 -17.58
C ILE A 706 23.45 9.22 -18.66
N SER A 707 22.61 8.69 -19.55
CA SER A 707 21.88 9.48 -20.55
C SER A 707 20.64 8.73 -21.07
N GLY A 708 19.68 9.48 -21.61
CA GLY A 708 18.41 8.95 -22.09
C GLY A 708 17.36 8.75 -21.01
N ASN A 709 16.16 8.35 -21.43
CA ASN A 709 15.02 8.08 -20.54
C ASN A 709 14.68 6.57 -20.58
N PRO A 710 14.68 5.85 -19.45
CA PRO A 710 14.34 4.42 -19.42
C PRO A 710 12.84 4.14 -19.61
N THR A 711 11.96 5.14 -19.56
CA THR A 711 10.52 4.99 -19.81
C THR A 711 10.06 5.93 -20.92
N GLN A 712 9.84 5.40 -22.13
CA GLN A 712 9.52 6.19 -23.32
C GLN A 712 8.12 5.87 -23.86
N THR A 713 7.60 6.76 -24.69
CA THR A 713 6.37 6.56 -25.47
C THR A 713 6.64 6.91 -26.92
N VAL A 714 6.47 5.94 -27.82
CA VAL A 714 6.98 5.98 -29.20
C VAL A 714 5.93 5.36 -30.13
N THR A 715 5.74 5.86 -31.35
CA THR A 715 4.80 5.25 -32.31
C THR A 715 5.43 4.01 -32.95
N ALA A 716 4.63 3.00 -33.29
CA ALA A 716 5.10 1.91 -34.14
C ALA A 716 5.59 2.49 -35.49
N GLY A 717 6.88 2.31 -35.78
CA GLY A 717 7.61 2.91 -36.90
C GLY A 717 8.68 3.94 -36.51
N ASP A 718 8.62 4.52 -35.31
CA ASP A 718 9.54 5.57 -34.86
C ASP A 718 10.78 5.03 -34.11
N GLU A 719 11.81 5.86 -33.96
CA GLU A 719 13.03 5.55 -33.19
C GLU A 719 12.90 5.95 -31.72
N ILE A 720 13.51 5.14 -30.83
CA ILE A 720 13.64 5.49 -29.41
C ILE A 720 14.79 6.49 -29.22
N SER A 721 14.69 7.33 -28.18
CA SER A 721 15.86 8.07 -27.69
C SER A 721 16.87 7.08 -27.11
N PRO A 722 18.17 7.14 -27.44
CA PRO A 722 19.15 6.20 -26.90
C PRO A 722 19.21 6.21 -25.37
N ILE A 723 19.22 5.02 -24.76
CA ILE A 723 19.32 4.81 -23.31
C ILE A 723 20.75 4.34 -23.02
N VAL A 724 21.52 5.11 -22.25
CA VAL A 724 22.97 4.88 -22.07
C VAL A 724 23.30 4.68 -20.59
N TYR A 725 23.98 3.59 -20.29
CA TYR A 725 24.48 3.24 -18.95
C TYR A 725 26.02 3.28 -18.90
N ARG A 726 26.62 3.73 -17.80
CA ARG A 726 28.04 3.46 -17.45
C ARG A 726 28.12 2.11 -16.74
N TYR A 727 29.13 1.30 -17.04
CA TYR A 727 29.39 0.04 -16.33
C TYR A 727 30.82 -0.06 -15.78
N GLU A 728 30.99 -0.70 -14.62
CA GLU A 728 32.30 -1.05 -14.08
C GLU A 728 32.23 -2.41 -13.38
N LYS A 729 33.33 -3.16 -13.39
CA LYS A 729 33.47 -4.47 -12.70
C LYS A 729 32.39 -5.50 -13.06
N ILE A 730 31.81 -5.43 -14.25
CA ILE A 730 30.90 -6.48 -14.77
C ILE A 730 31.68 -7.72 -15.20
N SER A 731 31.06 -8.89 -15.03
CA SER A 731 31.44 -10.16 -15.64
C SER A 731 30.75 -10.33 -17.01
N SER A 732 29.46 -10.01 -17.12
CA SER A 732 28.72 -9.99 -18.40
C SER A 732 27.40 -9.22 -18.30
N ILE A 733 26.81 -8.88 -19.45
CA ILE A 733 25.45 -8.31 -19.56
C ILE A 733 24.65 -9.20 -20.51
N ARG A 734 23.39 -9.46 -20.18
CA ARG A 734 22.40 -10.14 -21.05
C ARG A 734 21.23 -9.20 -21.29
N ALA A 735 21.11 -8.67 -22.50
CA ALA A 735 19.97 -7.87 -22.90
C ALA A 735 18.85 -8.74 -23.50
N ASN A 736 17.63 -8.50 -23.06
CA ASN A 736 16.40 -8.90 -23.73
C ASN A 736 15.69 -7.62 -24.19
N VAL A 737 15.87 -7.29 -25.47
CA VAL A 737 15.32 -6.08 -26.11
C VAL A 737 14.23 -6.43 -27.11
N ILE A 738 13.36 -5.46 -27.38
CA ILE A 738 12.29 -5.56 -28.37
C ILE A 738 12.90 -5.67 -29.78
N SER A 739 12.27 -6.44 -30.67
CA SER A 739 12.66 -6.49 -32.08
C SER A 739 12.75 -5.07 -32.68
N GLY A 740 13.83 -4.78 -33.41
CA GLY A 740 14.15 -3.46 -33.95
C GLY A 740 14.98 -2.54 -33.04
N LEU A 741 15.25 -2.95 -31.79
CA LEU A 741 16.21 -2.29 -30.90
C LEU A 741 17.50 -3.10 -30.79
N ASP A 742 18.64 -2.43 -30.88
CA ASP A 742 19.98 -2.97 -30.64
C ASP A 742 20.48 -2.58 -29.24
N ALA A 743 21.36 -3.42 -28.68
CA ALA A 743 21.97 -3.21 -27.37
C ALA A 743 23.50 -3.39 -27.46
N VAL A 744 24.24 -2.28 -27.50
CA VAL A 744 25.66 -2.20 -27.84
C VAL A 744 26.52 -1.91 -26.61
N LYS A 745 27.63 -2.65 -26.46
CA LYS A 745 28.65 -2.48 -25.41
C LYS A 745 29.88 -1.76 -25.96
N ASP A 746 30.25 -0.64 -25.37
CA ASP A 746 31.53 0.04 -25.64
C ASP A 746 32.58 -0.35 -24.59
N GLU A 747 33.58 -1.13 -25.01
CA GLU A 747 34.72 -1.56 -24.20
C GLU A 747 35.65 -0.40 -23.80
N SER A 748 35.68 0.71 -24.54
CA SER A 748 36.58 1.84 -24.34
C SER A 748 35.95 2.93 -23.46
N ALA A 749 34.71 3.34 -23.81
CA ALA A 749 33.95 4.32 -23.04
C ALA A 749 33.34 3.75 -21.75
N LYS A 750 33.34 2.41 -21.59
CA LYS A 750 32.67 1.68 -20.50
C LYS A 750 31.18 1.98 -20.42
N THR A 751 30.53 2.02 -21.59
CA THR A 751 29.09 2.29 -21.72
C THR A 751 28.32 1.14 -22.34
N TYR A 752 27.03 1.07 -22.03
CA TYR A 752 26.08 0.13 -22.64
C TYR A 752 24.87 0.92 -23.12
N THR A 753 24.59 0.86 -24.42
CA THR A 753 23.59 1.70 -25.09
C THR A 753 22.49 0.85 -25.71
N ILE A 754 21.23 1.17 -25.42
CA ILE A 754 20.07 0.65 -26.15
C ILE A 754 19.57 1.74 -27.11
N SER A 755 19.39 1.40 -28.39
CA SER A 755 18.92 2.32 -29.43
C SER A 755 18.33 1.56 -30.61
N GLY A 756 17.39 2.15 -31.35
CA GLY A 756 16.84 1.55 -32.57
C GLY A 756 15.44 2.03 -32.91
N ARG A 757 14.82 1.37 -33.90
CA ARG A 757 13.51 1.72 -34.47
C ARG A 757 12.47 0.65 -34.14
N ILE A 758 11.36 1.05 -33.54
CA ILE A 758 10.23 0.15 -33.30
C ILE A 758 9.60 -0.22 -34.67
N PRO A 759 9.47 -1.51 -35.03
CA PRO A 759 8.87 -1.91 -36.30
C PRO A 759 7.45 -1.37 -36.48
N GLU A 760 7.07 -0.99 -37.71
CA GLU A 760 5.73 -0.41 -37.99
C GLU A 760 4.57 -1.35 -37.62
N ASN A 761 4.80 -2.66 -37.66
CA ASN A 761 3.82 -3.70 -37.33
C ASN A 761 3.81 -4.10 -35.84
N THR A 762 4.57 -3.40 -34.97
CA THR A 762 4.51 -3.66 -33.53
C THR A 762 3.15 -3.23 -32.97
N ALA A 763 2.52 -4.13 -32.22
CA ALA A 763 1.21 -3.87 -31.63
C ALA A 763 1.27 -2.71 -30.62
N PRO A 764 0.18 -1.94 -30.43
CA PRO A 764 0.12 -0.97 -29.34
C PRO A 764 0.14 -1.68 -27.99
N GLY A 765 1.01 -1.24 -27.08
CA GLY A 765 1.18 -1.87 -25.77
C GLY A 765 2.44 -1.44 -25.04
N GLU A 766 2.61 -1.92 -23.81
CA GLU A 766 3.80 -1.73 -23.01
C GLU A 766 4.83 -2.84 -23.27
N TYR A 767 6.06 -2.48 -23.62
CA TYR A 767 7.15 -3.42 -23.88
C TYR A 767 8.31 -3.22 -22.90
N GLY A 768 8.47 -4.19 -22.01
CA GLY A 768 9.58 -4.23 -21.06
C GLY A 768 10.88 -4.76 -21.70
N ILE A 769 11.93 -3.95 -21.63
CA ILE A 769 13.32 -4.33 -21.87
C ILE A 769 13.93 -4.77 -20.54
N GLN A 770 14.71 -5.86 -20.54
CA GLN A 770 15.45 -6.31 -19.35
C GLN A 770 16.93 -6.50 -19.65
N LEU A 771 17.79 -5.92 -18.81
CA LEU A 771 19.24 -6.09 -18.81
C LEU A 771 19.66 -6.86 -17.56
N GLY A 772 19.98 -8.15 -17.71
CA GLY A 772 20.61 -8.93 -16.65
C GLY A 772 22.10 -8.60 -16.55
N VAL A 773 22.49 -7.86 -15.52
CA VAL A 773 23.88 -7.48 -15.24
C VAL A 773 24.48 -8.49 -14.27
N LEU A 774 25.57 -9.14 -14.68
CA LEU A 774 26.31 -10.09 -13.86
C LEU A 774 27.70 -9.52 -13.54
N GLY A 775 28.12 -9.62 -12.29
CA GLY A 775 29.43 -9.23 -11.77
C GLY A 775 30.21 -10.40 -11.17
N PRO A 776 31.27 -10.13 -10.39
CA PRO A 776 31.92 -11.12 -9.54
C PRO A 776 30.99 -11.53 -8.40
N ASP A 777 30.59 -10.56 -7.58
CA ASP A 777 29.91 -10.82 -6.30
C ASP A 777 28.53 -10.14 -6.21
N THR A 778 28.16 -9.34 -7.20
CA THR A 778 26.89 -8.60 -7.28
C THR A 778 26.27 -8.71 -8.67
N ASN A 779 25.05 -9.27 -8.71
CA ASN A 779 24.25 -9.53 -9.91
C ASN A 779 22.86 -8.88 -9.72
N PHE A 780 22.33 -8.22 -10.76
CA PHE A 780 21.02 -7.57 -10.70
C PHE A 780 20.41 -7.35 -12.09
N THR A 781 19.12 -7.06 -12.15
CA THR A 781 18.42 -6.75 -13.41
C THR A 781 18.05 -5.27 -13.46
N VAL A 782 18.34 -4.61 -14.58
CA VAL A 782 17.86 -3.26 -14.88
C VAL A 782 16.74 -3.36 -15.92
N SER A 783 15.61 -2.72 -15.66
CA SER A 783 14.46 -2.70 -16.56
C SER A 783 14.31 -1.35 -17.26
N SER A 784 13.70 -1.35 -18.43
CA SER A 784 13.26 -0.15 -19.16
C SER A 784 11.96 -0.46 -19.89
N VAL A 785 11.17 0.56 -20.23
CA VAL A 785 9.81 0.42 -20.72
C VAL A 785 9.58 1.30 -21.95
N ILE A 786 9.19 0.69 -23.07
CA ILE A 786 8.76 1.41 -24.26
C ILE A 786 7.25 1.21 -24.44
N ASN A 787 6.50 2.30 -24.30
CA ASN A 787 5.07 2.34 -24.58
C ASN A 787 4.86 2.59 -26.08
N VAL A 788 4.51 1.53 -26.81
CA VAL A 788 4.27 1.61 -28.25
C VAL A 788 2.84 2.07 -28.51
N LYS A 789 2.69 3.17 -29.26
CA LYS A 789 1.40 3.66 -29.77
C LYS A 789 1.13 3.15 -31.18
N ARG A 790 -0.15 2.88 -31.50
CA ARG A 790 -0.55 2.61 -32.89
C ARG A 790 -0.34 3.84 -33.76
N LYS A 791 0.03 3.64 -35.02
CA LYS A 791 0.04 4.68 -36.05
C LYS A 791 -1.41 5.18 -36.24
N PRO A 792 -1.70 6.49 -36.11
CA PRO A 792 -3.07 6.99 -36.05
C PRO A 792 -3.80 6.90 -37.40
N VAL A 793 -5.07 6.51 -37.37
CA VAL A 793 -5.92 6.34 -38.56
C VAL A 793 -6.81 7.56 -38.74
N VAL A 794 -6.43 8.43 -39.68
CA VAL A 794 -7.18 9.68 -39.98
C VAL A 794 -8.48 9.39 -40.71
N THR A 795 -9.57 9.90 -40.18
CA THR A 795 -10.93 9.86 -40.74
C THR A 795 -11.25 11.20 -41.40
N THR A 796 -11.72 11.18 -42.65
CA THR A 796 -12.01 12.37 -43.46
C THR A 796 -13.44 12.36 -44.02
N ILE A 797 -13.94 13.54 -44.38
CA ILE A 797 -15.13 13.73 -45.24
C ILE A 797 -14.91 14.96 -46.13
N GLU A 798 -15.14 14.81 -47.43
CA GLU A 798 -14.87 15.83 -48.44
C GLU A 798 -16.02 15.91 -49.45
N LEU A 799 -16.35 17.10 -49.95
CA LEU A 799 -17.33 17.29 -51.03
C LEU A 799 -16.72 16.82 -52.37
N VAL A 800 -17.44 16.00 -53.13
CA VAL A 800 -16.94 15.41 -54.39
C VAL A 800 -17.86 15.59 -55.60
N SER A 801 -19.14 15.93 -55.40
CA SER A 801 -20.05 16.36 -56.47
C SER A 801 -21.23 17.17 -55.92
N GLY A 802 -21.88 17.95 -56.79
CA GLY A 802 -22.93 18.90 -56.41
C GLY A 802 -22.39 20.12 -55.65
N ASN A 803 -23.29 21.04 -55.29
CA ASN A 803 -22.95 22.24 -54.53
C ASN A 803 -23.46 22.14 -53.08
N ALA A 804 -22.60 22.43 -52.11
CA ALA A 804 -22.94 22.44 -50.68
C ALA A 804 -23.79 23.66 -50.25
N GLU A 805 -23.87 24.71 -51.08
CA GLU A 805 -24.79 25.84 -50.87
C GLU A 805 -25.76 25.98 -52.04
N GLN A 806 -27.05 25.73 -51.81
CA GLN A 806 -28.09 25.79 -52.84
C GLN A 806 -29.25 26.71 -52.47
N THR A 807 -29.88 27.32 -53.48
CA THR A 807 -31.17 28.01 -53.34
C THR A 807 -32.22 27.27 -54.16
N VAL A 808 -33.34 26.90 -53.55
CA VAL A 808 -34.36 26.02 -54.12
C VAL A 808 -35.75 26.49 -53.72
N THR A 809 -36.73 26.39 -54.62
CA THR A 809 -38.13 26.69 -54.31
C THR A 809 -38.79 25.48 -53.67
N ALA A 810 -39.65 25.67 -52.67
CA ALA A 810 -40.50 24.62 -52.11
C ALA A 810 -41.29 23.90 -53.23
N GLY A 811 -41.34 22.58 -53.18
CA GLY A 811 -41.86 21.71 -54.25
C GLY A 811 -40.83 21.27 -55.30
N ASN A 812 -39.62 21.85 -55.33
CA ASN A 812 -38.58 21.46 -56.29
C ASN A 812 -37.51 20.52 -55.67
N ALA A 813 -36.85 19.74 -56.52
CA ALA A 813 -35.68 18.96 -56.16
C ALA A 813 -34.42 19.83 -55.99
N ILE A 814 -33.51 19.39 -55.11
CA ILE A 814 -32.13 19.89 -55.08
C ILE A 814 -31.24 19.14 -56.08
N GLU A 815 -30.10 19.72 -56.46
CA GLU A 815 -29.03 18.95 -57.09
C GLU A 815 -28.36 18.04 -56.04
N PRO A 816 -28.16 16.74 -56.29
CA PRO A 816 -27.59 15.82 -55.30
C PRO A 816 -26.20 16.24 -54.83
N ILE A 817 -26.02 16.38 -53.51
CA ILE A 817 -24.77 16.81 -52.88
C ILE A 817 -24.02 15.56 -52.40
N VAL A 818 -22.93 15.21 -53.05
CA VAL A 818 -22.19 13.97 -52.79
C VAL A 818 -20.89 14.28 -52.04
N TYR A 819 -20.75 13.68 -50.87
CA TYR A 819 -19.51 13.67 -50.09
C TYR A 819 -18.85 12.29 -50.16
N ARG A 820 -17.52 12.22 -50.12
CA ARG A 820 -16.75 10.98 -49.91
C ARG A 820 -16.20 10.96 -48.49
N TYR A 821 -16.17 9.79 -47.86
CA TYR A 821 -15.61 9.58 -46.53
C TYR A 821 -14.48 8.54 -46.55
N GLU A 822 -13.57 8.62 -45.59
CA GLU A 822 -12.57 7.58 -45.32
C GLU A 822 -12.48 7.25 -43.84
N ASN A 823 -12.21 5.98 -43.52
CA ASN A 823 -12.05 5.44 -42.16
C ASN A 823 -13.20 5.75 -41.17
N MET A 824 -14.43 5.86 -41.69
CA MET A 824 -15.63 6.21 -40.92
C MET A 824 -16.19 5.04 -40.10
N ARG A 825 -16.60 5.31 -38.85
CA ARG A 825 -17.38 4.40 -37.98
C ARG A 825 -18.88 4.71 -38.00
N GLN A 826 -19.24 5.99 -37.89
CA GLN A 826 -20.62 6.46 -37.93
C GLN A 826 -20.70 7.76 -38.73
N ILE A 827 -21.82 7.94 -39.44
CA ILE A 827 -22.15 9.17 -40.16
C ILE A 827 -23.58 9.58 -39.79
N THR A 828 -23.79 10.86 -39.53
CA THR A 828 -25.09 11.42 -39.13
C THR A 828 -25.32 12.75 -39.84
N LEU A 829 -26.55 12.94 -40.36
CA LEU A 829 -26.97 14.15 -41.05
C LEU A 829 -28.00 14.89 -40.19
N SER A 830 -27.84 16.20 -40.06
CA SER A 830 -28.70 17.09 -39.29
C SER A 830 -28.89 18.44 -40.01
N GLY A 831 -29.93 19.18 -39.66
CA GLY A 831 -30.16 20.55 -40.16
C GLY A 831 -30.73 20.68 -41.57
N ILE A 832 -31.09 19.58 -42.25
CA ILE A 832 -31.71 19.63 -43.59
C ILE A 832 -33.20 20.05 -43.56
N PRO A 833 -33.72 20.69 -44.63
CA PRO A 833 -35.15 20.92 -44.79
C PRO A 833 -35.94 19.62 -44.98
N ALA A 834 -37.22 19.64 -44.61
CA ALA A 834 -38.13 18.52 -44.78
C ALA A 834 -38.30 18.12 -46.26
N GLY A 835 -38.33 16.82 -46.53
CA GLY A 835 -38.42 16.23 -47.87
C GLY A 835 -37.06 15.84 -48.49
N LEU A 836 -35.95 16.34 -47.94
CA LEU A 836 -34.61 15.83 -48.25
C LEU A 836 -34.24 14.63 -47.37
N ASN A 837 -33.31 13.80 -47.85
CA ASN A 837 -32.70 12.72 -47.09
C ASN A 837 -31.19 12.62 -47.37
N GLY A 838 -30.49 11.82 -46.57
CA GLY A 838 -29.09 11.44 -46.80
C GLY A 838 -28.98 9.93 -47.01
N THR A 839 -28.39 9.52 -48.13
CA THR A 839 -28.16 8.12 -48.51
C THR A 839 -26.67 7.77 -48.49
N LYS A 840 -26.33 6.54 -48.10
CA LYS A 840 -24.96 6.06 -47.94
C LYS A 840 -24.66 4.93 -48.94
N ASP A 841 -23.51 5.00 -49.60
CA ASP A 841 -22.96 3.90 -50.42
C ASP A 841 -21.63 3.44 -49.82
N ASP A 842 -21.62 2.23 -49.27
CA ASP A 842 -20.42 1.60 -48.68
C ASP A 842 -19.38 1.12 -49.72
N ASN A 843 -19.79 0.87 -50.97
CA ASN A 843 -18.88 0.44 -52.03
C ASN A 843 -18.15 1.64 -52.65
N ALA A 844 -18.86 2.74 -52.88
CA ALA A 844 -18.29 4.00 -53.37
C ALA A 844 -17.64 4.85 -52.24
N LYS A 845 -17.89 4.51 -50.97
CA LYS A 845 -17.59 5.32 -49.77
C LYS A 845 -18.16 6.73 -49.84
N THR A 846 -19.39 6.88 -50.30
CA THR A 846 -20.05 8.18 -50.46
C THR A 846 -21.29 8.34 -49.60
N TYR A 847 -21.62 9.60 -49.33
CA TYR A 847 -22.83 10.02 -48.64
C TYR A 847 -23.48 11.16 -49.41
N THR A 848 -24.71 10.93 -49.89
CA THR A 848 -25.40 11.80 -50.85
C THR A 848 -26.65 12.40 -50.21
N ILE A 849 -26.72 13.74 -50.14
CA ILE A 849 -27.95 14.46 -49.79
C ILE A 849 -28.77 14.68 -51.07
N SER A 850 -30.03 14.24 -51.09
CA SER A 850 -30.93 14.44 -52.23
C SER A 850 -32.41 14.41 -51.79
N GLY A 851 -33.32 14.83 -52.68
CA GLY A 851 -34.76 14.81 -52.45
C GLY A 851 -35.46 16.03 -53.03
N ILE A 852 -36.75 16.18 -52.67
CA ILE A 852 -37.61 17.31 -53.03
C ILE A 852 -37.89 18.09 -51.75
N VAL A 853 -37.65 19.40 -51.76
CA VAL A 853 -37.96 20.26 -50.61
C VAL A 853 -39.48 20.39 -50.47
N ALA A 854 -40.02 20.08 -49.30
CA ALA A 854 -41.47 20.01 -49.10
C ALA A 854 -42.19 21.35 -49.40
N ASP A 855 -43.28 21.26 -50.18
CA ASP A 855 -44.11 22.35 -50.70
C ASP A 855 -44.62 23.32 -49.63
N SER A 856 -44.75 22.85 -48.39
CA SER A 856 -45.25 23.61 -47.24
C SER A 856 -44.23 24.52 -46.56
N LEU A 857 -42.98 24.54 -47.03
CA LEU A 857 -41.91 25.32 -46.41
C LEU A 857 -41.88 26.78 -46.90
N THR A 858 -41.75 27.70 -45.96
CA THR A 858 -41.58 29.14 -46.21
C THR A 858 -40.11 29.53 -46.43
N ASP A 859 -39.86 30.78 -46.82
CA ASP A 859 -38.50 31.34 -46.93
C ASP A 859 -37.68 31.12 -45.65
N TYR A 860 -36.63 30.31 -45.72
CA TYR A 860 -35.75 29.97 -44.59
C TYR A 860 -34.39 29.44 -45.09
N VAL A 861 -33.33 29.60 -44.28
CA VAL A 861 -31.98 29.08 -44.57
C VAL A 861 -31.65 27.93 -43.62
N TYR A 862 -31.50 26.74 -44.18
CA TYR A 862 -31.20 25.51 -43.45
C TYR A 862 -29.71 25.22 -43.48
N ASP A 863 -29.05 25.44 -42.34
CA ASP A 863 -27.64 25.08 -42.13
C ASP A 863 -27.54 23.60 -41.75
N TYR A 864 -27.07 22.76 -42.68
CA TYR A 864 -26.93 21.33 -42.47
C TYR A 864 -25.51 20.93 -42.05
N THR A 865 -25.42 19.85 -41.28
CA THR A 865 -24.15 19.25 -40.85
C THR A 865 -24.18 17.73 -41.05
N ILE A 866 -23.16 17.22 -41.76
CA ILE A 866 -22.79 15.81 -41.77
C ILE A 866 -21.68 15.62 -40.73
N ALA A 867 -21.98 15.01 -39.59
CA ALA A 867 -20.98 14.64 -38.60
C ALA A 867 -20.52 13.20 -38.81
N VAL A 868 -19.20 12.99 -38.80
CA VAL A 868 -18.53 11.71 -39.05
C VAL A 868 -17.64 11.37 -37.86
N THR A 869 -17.84 10.18 -37.29
CA THR A 869 -16.95 9.65 -36.25
C THR A 869 -15.98 8.61 -36.82
N GLY A 870 -14.76 8.61 -36.30
CA GLY A 870 -13.66 7.78 -36.81
C GLY A 870 -13.10 6.80 -35.80
N ILE A 871 -11.90 6.28 -36.08
CA ILE A 871 -11.16 5.40 -35.15
C ILE A 871 -10.31 6.22 -34.17
N ASP A 872 -9.63 7.27 -34.66
CA ASP A 872 -8.74 8.13 -33.86
C ASP A 872 -9.14 9.62 -33.85
N ASN A 873 -9.97 10.07 -34.79
CA ASN A 873 -10.53 11.43 -34.81
C ASN A 873 -12.00 11.45 -35.30
N ASN A 874 -12.73 12.51 -34.95
CA ASN A 874 -14.01 12.86 -35.57
C ASN A 874 -13.79 14.01 -36.57
N THR A 875 -14.73 14.21 -37.49
CA THR A 875 -14.72 15.28 -38.48
C THR A 875 -16.15 15.61 -38.93
N SER A 876 -16.35 16.71 -39.64
CA SER A 876 -17.67 17.08 -40.17
C SER A 876 -17.57 17.91 -41.45
N ALA A 877 -18.62 17.83 -42.27
CA ALA A 877 -18.88 18.73 -43.38
C ALA A 877 -20.17 19.50 -43.14
N THR A 878 -20.23 20.74 -43.61
CA THR A 878 -21.41 21.63 -43.48
C THR A 878 -21.83 22.19 -44.84
N GLY A 879 -23.03 22.76 -44.90
CA GLY A 879 -23.56 23.44 -46.09
C GLY A 879 -24.90 24.12 -45.79
N LYS A 880 -25.49 24.76 -46.81
CA LYS A 880 -26.69 25.61 -46.67
C LYS A 880 -27.73 25.30 -47.75
N ILE A 881 -28.97 25.05 -47.36
CA ILE A 881 -30.12 25.02 -48.27
C ILE A 881 -31.03 26.22 -48.00
N THR A 882 -31.02 27.20 -48.88
CA THR A 882 -31.94 28.34 -48.86
C THR A 882 -33.23 27.95 -49.56
N VAL A 883 -34.31 27.81 -48.80
CA VAL A 883 -35.65 27.55 -49.34
C VAL A 883 -36.33 28.88 -49.67
N ARG A 884 -37.04 28.94 -50.80
CA ARG A 884 -37.99 30.01 -51.17
C ARG A 884 -39.40 29.44 -51.26
N HIS A 885 -40.38 30.14 -50.72
CA HIS A 885 -41.78 29.74 -50.76
C HIS A 885 -42.34 29.72 -52.18
N SER A 886 -43.11 28.69 -52.54
CA SER A 886 -43.76 28.57 -53.85
C SER A 886 -45.04 29.41 -53.92
N SER A 887 -44.90 30.69 -54.31
CA SER A 887 -46.06 31.54 -54.61
C SER A 887 -46.66 31.18 -55.98
N SER A 888 -47.63 30.26 -56.01
CA SER A 888 -48.34 29.90 -57.24
C SER A 888 -49.87 29.80 -57.04
N SER A 889 -50.61 30.09 -58.11
CA SER A 889 -52.06 30.26 -58.10
C SER A 889 -52.77 29.19 -58.93
N VAL A 890 -53.75 28.51 -58.32
CA VAL A 890 -54.96 27.92 -58.93
C VAL A 890 -54.78 27.08 -60.22
N ALA A 891 -54.88 25.74 -60.10
CA ALA A 891 -55.84 24.92 -60.88
C ALA A 891 -55.77 23.40 -60.57
N SER A 892 -56.95 22.78 -60.51
CA SER A 892 -57.41 21.49 -61.09
C SER A 892 -56.43 20.49 -61.74
N SER A 893 -56.66 19.16 -61.78
CA SER A 893 -57.65 18.23 -61.15
C SER A 893 -57.47 16.79 -61.70
N SER A 894 -58.07 15.77 -61.06
CA SER A 894 -58.29 14.38 -61.57
C SER A 894 -57.02 13.47 -61.58
N SER A 895 -57.00 12.28 -60.95
CA SER A 895 -57.57 10.94 -61.32
C SER A 895 -56.62 10.12 -62.22
N VAL A 896 -56.43 8.78 -62.17
CA VAL A 896 -57.20 7.60 -61.68
C VAL A 896 -56.26 6.50 -61.10
N LEU A 897 -56.82 5.40 -60.58
CA LEU A 897 -56.32 4.03 -60.30
C LEU A 897 -55.41 3.42 -61.43
N GLU A 898 -54.75 2.24 -61.35
CA GLU A 898 -54.76 1.10 -60.39
C GLU A 898 -53.50 0.17 -60.51
N SER A 899 -53.34 -0.73 -59.52
CA SER A 899 -52.68 -2.05 -59.43
C SER A 899 -51.66 -2.66 -60.46
N SER A 900 -50.75 -3.47 -59.87
CA SER A 900 -50.32 -4.85 -60.25
C SER A 900 -49.35 -5.13 -61.43
N SER A 901 -48.09 -5.42 -61.06
CA SER A 901 -47.29 -6.65 -61.34
C SER A 901 -47.10 -7.26 -62.75
N SER A 902 -45.80 -7.49 -63.03
CA SER A 902 -45.15 -8.76 -63.48
C SER A 902 -45.07 -9.20 -64.95
N GLU A 903 -43.87 -9.72 -65.25
CA GLU A 903 -43.47 -10.80 -66.19
C GLU A 903 -42.70 -10.49 -67.50
N GLU A 904 -41.57 -11.21 -67.58
CA GLU A 904 -40.96 -11.88 -68.75
C GLU A 904 -40.14 -11.15 -69.84
N SER A 905 -39.42 -12.01 -70.57
CA SER A 905 -38.16 -11.76 -71.26
C SER A 905 -38.24 -12.16 -72.74
N SER A 906 -37.40 -11.58 -73.59
CA SER A 906 -37.07 -12.15 -74.92
C SER A 906 -35.72 -11.65 -75.44
N SER A 907 -35.18 -12.27 -76.50
CA SER A 907 -33.75 -12.23 -76.85
C SER A 907 -33.48 -12.21 -78.36
N SER A 908 -32.31 -11.69 -78.79
CA SER A 908 -31.46 -12.28 -79.88
C SER A 908 -30.17 -11.50 -80.18
N MET A 909 -29.00 -12.14 -79.97
CA MET A 909 -27.95 -12.56 -80.95
C MET A 909 -27.90 -11.95 -82.38
N PRO A 910 -26.78 -12.07 -83.17
CA PRO A 910 -25.55 -12.88 -82.96
C PRO A 910 -24.18 -12.20 -83.28
N GLU A 911 -23.07 -12.88 -82.98
CA GLU A 911 -22.00 -13.33 -83.92
C GLU A 911 -20.78 -13.90 -83.12
N SER A 912 -19.83 -14.60 -83.77
CA SER A 912 -18.76 -15.41 -83.13
C SER A 912 -17.43 -15.36 -83.93
N SER A 913 -16.33 -16.12 -83.73
CA SER A 913 -15.98 -17.32 -82.91
C SER A 913 -14.43 -17.55 -82.86
N SER A 914 -13.96 -18.46 -81.97
CA SER A 914 -12.68 -19.24 -82.02
C SER A 914 -11.31 -18.54 -81.86
N SER A 915 -10.23 -19.15 -81.32
CA SER A 915 -10.05 -20.46 -80.63
C SER A 915 -8.78 -20.55 -79.73
N SER A 916 -8.77 -21.52 -78.81
CA SER A 916 -7.79 -21.86 -77.75
C SER A 916 -6.47 -22.52 -78.19
N VAL A 917 -5.50 -22.73 -77.25
CA VAL A 917 -4.72 -23.99 -77.01
C VAL A 917 -3.72 -23.87 -75.81
N VAL A 918 -3.29 -25.01 -75.25
CA VAL A 918 -2.37 -25.26 -74.09
C VAL A 918 -1.72 -26.68 -74.29
N PRO A 919 -0.77 -27.25 -73.48
CA PRO A 919 0.10 -26.78 -72.37
C PRO A 919 1.59 -27.35 -72.34
N ALA A 920 2.28 -27.19 -71.19
CA ALA A 920 3.17 -28.16 -70.49
C ALA A 920 4.70 -28.36 -70.77
N SER A 921 5.51 -28.29 -69.68
CA SER A 921 6.78 -29.02 -69.31
C SER A 921 8.01 -29.00 -70.27
N SER A 922 9.28 -29.15 -69.85
CA SER A 922 9.89 -29.92 -68.73
C SER A 922 11.21 -29.28 -68.16
N SER A 923 12.26 -30.06 -67.82
CA SER A 923 13.24 -29.79 -66.74
C SER A 923 14.75 -29.97 -67.08
N ASP A 924 15.59 -29.61 -66.09
CA ASP A 924 16.92 -30.19 -65.72
C ASP A 924 18.29 -29.52 -66.06
N ILE A 925 18.94 -29.00 -65.00
CA ILE A 925 20.28 -29.40 -64.45
C ILE A 925 21.64 -28.82 -64.98
N LEU A 926 22.28 -28.03 -64.09
CA LEU A 926 23.72 -27.92 -63.70
C LEU A 926 24.83 -27.09 -64.43
N SER A 927 25.69 -26.51 -63.56
CA SER A 927 27.17 -26.34 -63.63
C SER A 927 27.89 -25.06 -64.16
N SER A 928 28.16 -24.16 -63.21
CA SER A 928 29.50 -23.66 -62.78
C SER A 928 30.47 -22.84 -63.70
N SER A 929 31.02 -21.78 -63.07
CA SER A 929 32.45 -21.33 -63.01
C SER A 929 32.95 -20.05 -63.72
N SER A 930 33.59 -19.20 -62.90
CA SER A 930 34.79 -18.34 -63.10
C SER A 930 34.90 -17.22 -64.17
N MET A 931 34.98 -15.98 -63.65
CA MET A 931 36.04 -14.95 -63.82
C MET A 931 36.28 -14.16 -65.13
N GLU A 932 36.20 -12.84 -64.96
CA GLU A 932 37.12 -11.75 -65.37
C GLU A 932 37.22 -11.21 -66.83
N GLU A 933 37.58 -9.91 -66.89
CA GLU A 933 37.95 -9.05 -68.05
C GLU A 933 36.87 -8.85 -69.15
N SER A 934 36.73 -7.74 -69.91
CA SER A 934 37.15 -6.30 -69.88
C SER A 934 36.37 -5.59 -71.03
N SER A 935 36.48 -4.31 -71.44
CA SER A 935 37.39 -3.17 -71.20
C SER A 935 36.71 -1.82 -71.60
N SER A 936 37.46 -0.70 -71.51
CA SER A 936 37.29 0.58 -72.28
C SER A 936 36.08 1.50 -72.00
N SER A 937 36.14 2.84 -72.08
CA SER A 937 37.20 3.88 -72.23
C SER A 937 36.51 5.27 -72.11
N GLU A 938 37.08 6.46 -71.83
CA GLU A 938 38.39 6.99 -71.38
C GLU A 938 38.13 8.45 -70.86
N ILE A 939 38.65 8.93 -69.71
CA ILE A 939 39.96 9.56 -69.41
C ILE A 939 40.11 11.06 -69.81
N ILE A 940 41.03 11.77 -69.12
CA ILE A 940 41.48 13.19 -69.17
C ILE A 940 40.87 14.03 -68.01
N ILE A 941 41.57 14.86 -67.20
CA ILE A 941 42.98 15.09 -66.74
C ILE A 941 42.92 16.30 -65.74
N VAL A 942 43.83 16.75 -64.84
CA VAL A 942 45.05 16.37 -64.05
C VAL A 942 45.26 17.57 -63.05
N GLU A 943 45.92 17.64 -61.87
CA GLU A 943 46.77 16.85 -60.93
C GLU A 943 46.33 17.25 -59.46
N SER A 944 46.59 16.57 -58.32
CA SER A 944 47.84 16.25 -57.53
C SER A 944 48.43 17.41 -56.66
N SER A 945 49.13 17.20 -55.52
CA SER A 945 49.20 16.03 -54.59
C SER A 945 49.91 16.31 -53.22
N SER A 946 49.52 15.50 -52.21
CA SER A 946 50.16 15.07 -50.92
C SER A 946 51.66 15.32 -50.62
N SER A 947 52.06 15.53 -49.33
CA SER A 947 52.75 14.48 -48.49
C SER A 947 53.46 14.91 -47.16
N GLN A 948 53.48 13.98 -46.19
CA GLN A 948 54.66 13.43 -45.42
C GLN A 948 54.96 13.74 -43.91
N VAL A 949 55.55 12.71 -43.24
CA VAL A 949 56.27 12.62 -41.91
C VAL A 949 55.41 12.86 -40.63
N ILE A 950 55.24 11.99 -39.60
CA ILE A 950 55.87 10.77 -38.98
C ILE A 950 56.79 11.04 -37.75
N ILE A 951 56.57 10.26 -36.66
CA ILE A 951 57.43 9.86 -35.49
C ILE A 951 56.72 10.04 -34.11
N VAL A 952 57.15 9.27 -33.10
CA VAL A 952 56.39 8.83 -31.90
C VAL A 952 57.18 9.13 -30.59
N GLU A 953 56.47 9.15 -29.45
CA GLU A 953 56.82 8.48 -28.16
C GLU A 953 57.04 9.30 -26.85
N SER A 954 56.36 8.83 -25.78
CA SER A 954 56.70 8.90 -24.33
C SER A 954 56.74 10.22 -23.50
N SER A 955 55.67 10.40 -22.70
CA SER A 955 55.68 10.47 -21.22
C SER A 955 56.13 11.71 -20.41
N SER A 956 55.47 11.89 -19.25
CA SER A 956 55.81 12.73 -18.07
C SER A 956 55.76 14.27 -18.22
N GLY A 957 55.66 14.98 -17.09
CA GLY A 957 55.64 16.45 -17.01
C GLY A 957 55.43 16.95 -15.57
N GLU A 958 55.67 18.25 -15.29
CA GLU A 958 55.43 18.86 -13.96
C GLU A 958 55.33 20.42 -13.97
N SER A 959 54.59 20.95 -12.98
CA SER A 959 54.78 22.23 -12.24
C SER A 959 54.91 23.64 -12.89
N SER A 960 53.88 24.49 -12.62
CA SER A 960 53.95 25.75 -11.79
C SER A 960 54.37 27.16 -12.32
N SER A 961 53.93 28.19 -11.55
CA SER A 961 54.42 29.61 -11.41
C SER A 961 54.08 30.61 -12.56
N SER A 962 53.43 31.80 -12.39
CA SER A 962 53.58 32.96 -11.45
C SER A 962 54.84 33.82 -11.72
N SER A 963 54.83 35.18 -11.73
CA SER A 963 53.81 36.23 -11.47
C SER A 963 54.26 37.67 -11.94
N GLU A 964 53.44 38.71 -11.65
CA GLU A 964 53.71 40.19 -11.62
C GLU A 964 53.64 41.01 -12.96
N VAL A 965 53.07 42.24 -13.09
CA VAL A 965 52.82 43.46 -12.24
C VAL A 965 54.02 44.46 -12.31
N VAL A 966 53.95 45.82 -12.36
CA VAL A 966 52.99 46.91 -11.98
C VAL A 966 53.00 48.12 -12.99
N ILE A 967 52.27 49.21 -12.66
CA ILE A 967 52.55 50.68 -12.81
C ILE A 967 51.37 51.46 -13.48
N VAL A 968 50.53 52.27 -12.79
CA VAL A 968 50.70 53.49 -11.93
C VAL A 968 50.82 54.79 -12.76
N GLU A 969 50.17 55.94 -12.47
CA GLU A 969 49.41 56.47 -11.30
C GLU A 969 47.94 56.85 -11.73
N SER A 970 47.03 57.70 -11.18
CA SER A 970 46.91 58.79 -10.15
C SER A 970 45.43 58.82 -9.61
N SER A 971 44.90 59.67 -8.70
CA SER A 971 45.34 60.84 -7.88
C SER A 971 44.42 61.08 -6.64
N SER A 972 44.95 61.78 -5.62
CA SER A 972 44.32 62.65 -4.59
C SER A 972 43.00 62.34 -3.83
N SER A 973 43.17 62.24 -2.49
CA SER A 973 42.38 62.85 -1.38
C SER A 973 41.34 62.03 -0.54
N ALA A 974 41.82 61.64 0.66
CA ALA A 974 41.14 61.73 1.98
C ALA A 974 39.96 60.80 2.39
N LEU A 975 40.31 59.57 2.79
CA LEU A 975 40.21 58.98 4.17
C LEU A 975 38.86 58.94 4.95
N PRO A 976 38.66 57.93 5.84
CA PRO A 976 37.42 57.13 5.79
C PRO A 976 36.82 56.71 7.17
N GLU A 977 35.77 55.89 7.13
CA GLU A 977 35.61 54.55 7.76
C GLU A 977 34.13 54.09 7.59
N SER A 978 33.74 52.82 7.36
CA SER A 978 34.43 51.61 6.87
C SER A 978 33.39 50.50 6.60
N SER A 979 33.45 49.83 5.43
CA SER A 979 32.97 48.44 5.13
C SER A 979 31.51 48.00 5.48
N SER A 980 30.81 47.18 4.68
CA SER A 980 31.14 46.49 3.42
C SER A 980 29.86 46.21 2.60
N SER A 981 29.99 46.04 1.28
CA SER A 981 28.86 45.84 0.35
C SER A 981 29.17 44.77 -0.70
N GLU A 982 28.21 43.89 -0.97
CA GLU A 982 28.25 42.93 -2.09
C GLU A 982 27.90 43.60 -3.44
N PRO A 983 28.49 43.15 -4.57
CA PRO A 983 28.01 43.45 -5.91
C PRO A 983 27.28 42.24 -6.57
N PRO A 984 26.42 42.45 -7.59
CA PRO A 984 25.32 41.53 -7.89
C PRO A 984 25.45 40.67 -9.16
N SER A 985 24.41 39.88 -9.39
CA SER A 985 24.16 38.94 -10.50
C SER A 985 24.09 39.52 -11.91
N SER A 986 24.40 38.70 -12.92
CA SER A 986 23.83 38.77 -14.27
C SER A 986 22.84 37.61 -14.50
N SER A 987 21.67 37.89 -15.08
CA SER A 987 20.52 36.99 -15.08
C SER A 987 20.34 36.19 -16.38
N SER A 988 20.03 34.90 -16.26
CA SER A 988 19.08 34.24 -17.16
C SER A 988 17.67 34.58 -16.69
N GLU A 989 16.82 35.14 -17.56
CA GLU A 989 15.44 35.51 -17.18
C GLU A 989 14.60 34.27 -16.87
N SER A 990 14.20 34.11 -15.61
CA SER A 990 13.07 33.24 -15.27
C SER A 990 11.78 33.98 -15.61
N THR A 991 10.93 33.38 -16.46
CA THR A 991 9.59 33.92 -16.71
C THR A 991 8.76 33.76 -15.44
N GLN A 992 8.70 34.82 -14.64
CA GLN A 992 7.98 34.87 -13.38
C GLN A 992 6.50 34.52 -13.60
N VAL A 993 5.94 33.63 -12.78
CA VAL A 993 4.51 33.29 -12.83
C VAL A 993 3.72 34.56 -12.52
N VAL A 994 2.87 34.98 -13.45
CA VAL A 994 1.97 36.13 -13.26
C VAL A 994 0.63 35.58 -12.81
N VAL A 995 0.12 36.07 -11.68
CA VAL A 995 -1.20 35.73 -11.15
C VAL A 995 -2.14 36.93 -11.32
N SER A 996 -3.35 36.67 -11.80
CA SER A 996 -4.44 37.66 -11.90
C SER A 996 -5.76 37.05 -11.42
N GLY A 997 -6.69 37.88 -10.95
CA GLY A 997 -7.79 37.46 -10.07
C GLY A 997 -7.31 37.26 -8.63
N SER A 998 -8.21 37.36 -7.65
CA SER A 998 -7.85 37.29 -6.23
C SER A 998 -7.62 35.84 -5.75
N LEU A 999 -6.48 35.63 -5.08
CA LEU A 999 -6.19 34.38 -4.36
C LEU A 999 -6.96 34.26 -3.03
N GLU A 1000 -7.52 35.34 -2.49
CA GLU A 1000 -8.46 35.27 -1.35
C GLU A 1000 -9.83 35.83 -1.76
N GLN A 1001 -10.88 35.02 -1.70
CA GLN A 1001 -12.24 35.39 -2.11
C GLN A 1001 -13.28 35.07 -1.04
N THR A 1002 -14.35 35.86 -0.97
CA THR A 1002 -15.52 35.62 -0.12
C THR A 1002 -16.75 35.51 -1.00
N VAL A 1003 -17.38 34.33 -1.07
CA VAL A 1003 -18.41 34.01 -2.06
C VAL A 1003 -19.51 33.18 -1.43
N ALA A 1004 -20.78 33.50 -1.73
CA ALA A 1004 -21.92 32.78 -1.22
C ALA A 1004 -22.15 31.45 -1.95
N ARG A 1005 -22.73 30.46 -1.26
CA ARG A 1005 -23.22 29.23 -1.88
C ARG A 1005 -24.17 29.53 -3.05
N GLY A 1006 -23.95 28.88 -4.19
CA GLY A 1006 -24.67 29.07 -5.44
C GLY A 1006 -24.02 30.07 -6.39
N GLU A 1007 -23.24 31.03 -5.88
CA GLU A 1007 -22.68 32.13 -6.68
C GLU A 1007 -21.38 31.76 -7.39
N ALA A 1008 -21.14 32.39 -8.54
CA ALA A 1008 -19.90 32.31 -9.28
C ALA A 1008 -18.76 33.07 -8.58
N PHE A 1009 -17.52 32.62 -8.77
CA PHE A 1009 -16.33 33.26 -8.20
C PHE A 1009 -15.44 33.88 -9.28
N GLU A 1010 -14.52 34.78 -8.90
CA GLU A 1010 -13.62 35.44 -9.85
C GLU A 1010 -12.58 34.44 -10.37
N THR A 1011 -12.47 34.32 -11.70
CA THR A 1011 -11.51 33.41 -12.35
C THR A 1011 -10.07 33.78 -12.00
N ILE A 1012 -9.38 32.89 -11.29
CA ILE A 1012 -7.96 33.04 -10.97
C ILE A 1012 -7.15 32.53 -12.17
N THR A 1013 -6.20 33.31 -12.66
CA THR A 1013 -5.38 32.98 -13.84
C THR A 1013 -3.91 33.04 -13.50
N PHE A 1014 -3.21 31.91 -13.70
CA PHE A 1014 -1.75 31.79 -13.65
C PHE A 1014 -1.20 31.76 -15.08
N SER A 1015 -0.28 32.66 -15.42
CA SER A 1015 0.40 32.74 -16.71
C SER A 1015 1.91 32.51 -16.57
N ASN A 1016 2.60 32.19 -17.68
CA ASN A 1016 3.99 31.71 -17.71
C ASN A 1016 4.20 30.33 -17.06
N VAL A 1017 3.17 29.46 -17.09
CA VAL A 1017 3.10 28.16 -16.41
C VAL A 1017 3.80 27.05 -17.19
N GLN A 1018 5.05 26.79 -16.82
CA GLN A 1018 5.84 25.66 -17.29
C GLN A 1018 5.40 24.36 -16.60
N THR A 1019 5.41 24.34 -15.26
CA THR A 1019 4.93 23.22 -14.45
C THR A 1019 3.80 23.65 -13.53
N PHE A 1020 2.84 22.75 -13.31
CA PHE A 1020 1.67 22.98 -12.46
C PHE A 1020 1.31 21.69 -11.73
N ASN A 1021 1.08 21.77 -10.42
CA ASN A 1021 0.53 20.71 -9.60
C ASN A 1021 -0.58 21.26 -8.70
N ARG A 1022 -1.65 20.48 -8.50
CA ARG A 1022 -2.67 20.74 -7.48
C ARG A 1022 -2.32 19.92 -6.24
N ASP A 1023 -1.83 20.59 -5.21
CA ASP A 1023 -1.22 19.95 -4.04
C ASP A 1023 -2.27 19.44 -3.04
N THR A 1024 -3.45 20.08 -3.00
CA THR A 1024 -4.60 19.68 -2.17
C THR A 1024 -5.91 19.67 -2.98
N TRP A 1025 -6.95 19.03 -2.44
CA TRP A 1025 -8.27 18.89 -3.07
C TRP A 1025 -9.42 19.32 -2.12
N ASN A 1026 -9.15 20.35 -1.32
CA ASN A 1026 -10.04 20.89 -0.29
C ASN A 1026 -11.25 21.63 -0.87
N ILE A 1027 -11.14 22.16 -2.10
CA ILE A 1027 -12.21 22.88 -2.81
C ILE A 1027 -12.54 22.14 -4.11
N TRP A 1028 -13.27 21.04 -3.96
CA TRP A 1028 -13.51 20.05 -5.01
C TRP A 1028 -14.27 20.55 -6.25
N PHE A 1029 -14.96 21.70 -6.16
CA PHE A 1029 -15.71 22.30 -7.27
C PHE A 1029 -14.89 23.26 -8.15
N PHE A 1030 -13.60 23.47 -7.87
CA PHE A 1030 -12.69 24.23 -8.75
C PHE A 1030 -12.44 23.49 -10.07
N ASP A 1031 -12.83 24.11 -11.18
CA ASP A 1031 -12.51 23.69 -12.54
C ASP A 1031 -11.17 24.32 -12.97
N PHE A 1032 -10.14 23.47 -13.13
CA PHE A 1032 -8.79 23.89 -13.50
C PHE A 1032 -8.53 23.63 -14.99
N LYS A 1033 -8.45 24.70 -15.79
CA LYS A 1033 -8.26 24.61 -17.25
C LYS A 1033 -6.87 25.07 -17.64
N LYS A 1034 -6.05 24.15 -18.17
CA LYS A 1034 -4.74 24.48 -18.77
C LYS A 1034 -4.86 24.68 -20.28
N SER A 1035 -4.34 25.81 -20.78
CA SER A 1035 -4.19 26.10 -22.20
C SER A 1035 -2.81 26.71 -22.43
N GLY A 1036 -1.92 25.98 -23.13
CA GLY A 1036 -0.53 26.39 -23.31
C GLY A 1036 0.21 26.59 -21.98
N ASP A 1037 0.75 27.78 -21.77
CA ASP A 1037 1.42 28.26 -20.56
C ASP A 1037 0.49 29.03 -19.61
N VAL A 1038 -0.83 28.90 -19.77
CA VAL A 1038 -1.83 29.50 -18.88
C VAL A 1038 -2.65 28.43 -18.18
N VAL A 1039 -2.93 28.61 -16.90
CA VAL A 1039 -3.88 27.81 -16.11
C VAL A 1039 -4.90 28.73 -15.47
N THR A 1040 -6.18 28.53 -15.76
CA THR A 1040 -7.29 29.21 -15.10
C THR A 1040 -7.97 28.31 -14.06
N VAL A 1041 -8.55 28.94 -13.04
CA VAL A 1041 -9.38 28.32 -12.00
C VAL A 1041 -10.72 29.04 -12.00
N GLU A 1042 -11.81 28.35 -12.34
CA GLU A 1042 -13.15 28.94 -12.47
C GLU A 1042 -14.24 28.01 -11.92
N GLY A 1043 -15.45 28.55 -11.76
CA GLY A 1043 -16.62 27.81 -11.28
C GLY A 1043 -17.56 28.65 -10.41
N SER A 1044 -18.41 27.95 -9.66
CA SER A 1044 -19.30 28.51 -8.63
C SER A 1044 -19.25 27.69 -7.36
N VAL A 1045 -19.55 28.31 -6.22
CA VAL A 1045 -19.52 27.64 -4.92
C VAL A 1045 -20.70 26.68 -4.81
N HIS A 1046 -20.42 25.38 -4.83
CA HIS A 1046 -21.48 24.36 -4.78
C HIS A 1046 -22.36 24.49 -3.53
N GLU A 1047 -23.69 24.41 -3.69
CA GLU A 1047 -24.67 24.67 -2.62
C GLU A 1047 -24.44 23.86 -1.33
N GLY A 1048 -23.98 22.61 -1.48
CA GLY A 1048 -23.68 21.71 -0.37
C GLY A 1048 -22.34 21.96 0.36
N PHE A 1049 -21.48 22.87 -0.11
CA PHE A 1049 -20.16 23.08 0.49
C PHE A 1049 -20.25 23.80 1.86
N PRO A 1050 -19.50 23.40 2.90
CA PRO A 1050 -19.60 24.00 4.23
C PRO A 1050 -19.31 25.52 4.24
N VAL A 1051 -20.05 26.25 5.09
CA VAL A 1051 -19.79 27.67 5.38
C VAL A 1051 -18.55 27.79 6.26
N GLY A 1052 -17.59 28.66 5.89
CA GLY A 1052 -16.32 28.83 6.60
C GLY A 1052 -15.14 29.11 5.66
N LYS A 1053 -13.91 29.19 6.21
CA LYS A 1053 -12.68 29.30 5.41
C LYS A 1053 -12.21 27.92 4.96
N ALA A 1054 -12.09 27.73 3.65
CA ALA A 1054 -11.32 26.67 3.01
C ALA A 1054 -10.06 27.27 2.37
N VAL A 1055 -9.01 26.46 2.22
CA VAL A 1055 -7.77 26.84 1.53
C VAL A 1055 -7.39 25.71 0.59
N GLU A 1056 -7.18 26.03 -0.69
CA GLU A 1056 -6.65 25.12 -1.69
C GLU A 1056 -5.21 25.49 -2.03
N THR A 1057 -4.37 24.49 -2.30
CA THR A 1057 -2.94 24.67 -2.52
C THR A 1057 -2.54 24.21 -3.92
N VAL A 1058 -1.76 25.03 -4.62
CA VAL A 1058 -1.20 24.69 -5.94
C VAL A 1058 0.27 25.10 -6.03
N THR A 1059 1.08 24.28 -6.69
CA THR A 1059 2.50 24.57 -6.96
C THR A 1059 2.69 24.84 -8.45
N VAL A 1060 3.22 26.03 -8.77
CA VAL A 1060 3.35 26.55 -10.14
C VAL A 1060 4.80 26.98 -10.37
N ASN A 1061 5.48 26.41 -11.37
CA ASN A 1061 6.93 26.56 -11.59
C ASN A 1061 7.79 26.30 -10.33
N GLY A 1062 7.34 25.40 -9.45
CA GLY A 1062 8.00 25.10 -8.17
C GLY A 1062 7.75 26.12 -7.05
N GLN A 1063 6.97 27.18 -7.29
CA GLN A 1063 6.52 28.13 -6.27
C GLN A 1063 5.12 27.73 -5.77
N LYS A 1064 4.91 27.78 -4.46
CA LYS A 1064 3.67 27.34 -3.80
C LYS A 1064 2.71 28.53 -3.61
N TYR A 1065 1.45 28.36 -4.00
CA TYR A 1065 0.38 29.34 -3.88
C TYR A 1065 -0.78 28.76 -3.08
N GLU A 1066 -1.40 29.58 -2.25
CA GLU A 1066 -2.58 29.22 -1.44
C GLU A 1066 -3.77 30.08 -1.90
N ILE A 1067 -4.87 29.41 -2.26
CA ILE A 1067 -6.13 29.97 -2.71
C ILE A 1067 -7.14 29.84 -1.56
N THR A 1068 -7.41 30.93 -0.85
CA THR A 1068 -8.40 31.01 0.21
C THR A 1068 -9.79 31.28 -0.34
N PHE A 1069 -10.78 30.49 0.10
CA PHE A 1069 -12.20 30.83 -0.04
C PHE A 1069 -12.87 30.91 1.32
N VAL A 1070 -13.59 32.01 1.56
CA VAL A 1070 -14.51 32.16 2.68
C VAL A 1070 -15.93 32.00 2.15
N VAL A 1071 -16.49 30.81 2.33
CA VAL A 1071 -17.83 30.48 1.84
C VAL A 1071 -18.89 30.99 2.81
N THR A 1072 -19.82 31.80 2.32
CA THR A 1072 -20.93 32.37 3.11
C THR A 1072 -22.27 31.71 2.79
N ALA A 1073 -23.27 31.94 3.66
CA ALA A 1073 -24.64 31.55 3.38
C ALA A 1073 -25.26 32.44 2.27
N PRO A 1074 -26.18 31.92 1.45
CA PRO A 1074 -26.83 32.70 0.40
C PRO A 1074 -27.78 33.75 1.00
N GLU A 1075 -27.77 34.96 0.47
CA GLU A 1075 -28.70 36.02 0.90
C GLU A 1075 -30.10 35.76 0.36
N SER A 1076 -31.11 35.89 1.23
CA SER A 1076 -32.49 35.60 0.88
C SER A 1076 -33.12 36.74 0.06
N SER A 1077 -33.04 36.64 -1.27
CA SER A 1077 -33.72 37.58 -2.15
C SER A 1077 -35.24 37.52 -1.98
N SER A 1078 -35.85 38.68 -1.69
CA SER A 1078 -37.30 38.85 -1.59
C SER A 1078 -37.70 40.19 -2.21
N SER A 1079 -38.78 40.19 -2.99
CA SER A 1079 -39.09 41.29 -3.91
C SER A 1079 -40.34 42.07 -3.53
N VAL A 1080 -40.09 43.31 -3.09
CA VAL A 1080 -40.93 44.52 -3.27
C VAL A 1080 -42.35 44.52 -2.65
N ALA A 1081 -42.49 45.29 -1.57
CA ALA A 1081 -43.65 46.15 -1.35
C ALA A 1081 -43.19 47.44 -0.64
N SER A 1082 -43.83 48.58 -0.92
CA SER A 1082 -43.39 49.90 -0.44
C SER A 1082 -44.28 50.45 0.68
N SER A 1083 -43.68 51.00 1.74
CA SER A 1083 -44.21 52.14 2.51
C SER A 1083 -43.20 52.61 3.58
N SER A 1084 -43.52 53.71 4.24
CA SER A 1084 -42.57 54.62 4.89
C SER A 1084 -42.29 54.38 6.38
N SER A 1085 -41.03 54.65 6.73
CA SER A 1085 -40.57 55.42 7.91
C SER A 1085 -40.60 54.82 9.33
N SER A 1086 -39.50 55.14 10.04
CA SER A 1086 -39.35 55.33 11.49
C SER A 1086 -39.08 54.11 12.39
N ALA A 1087 -38.07 54.28 13.24
CA ALA A 1087 -37.64 53.41 14.34
C ALA A 1087 -38.12 54.03 15.70
N PRO A 1088 -37.71 53.59 16.92
CA PRO A 1088 -36.77 52.50 17.26
C PRO A 1088 -37.16 51.63 18.49
N SER A 1089 -36.17 50.82 18.93
CA SER A 1089 -35.78 50.54 20.33
C SER A 1089 -36.57 49.58 21.25
N SER A 1090 -35.84 48.50 21.61
CA SER A 1090 -35.44 48.06 22.97
C SER A 1090 -36.38 47.27 23.91
N SER A 1091 -35.77 46.23 24.51
CA SER A 1091 -35.97 45.68 25.87
C SER A 1091 -37.31 45.01 26.25
N SER A 1092 -37.38 44.03 27.15
CA SER A 1092 -36.40 43.08 27.75
C SER A 1092 -37.16 41.98 28.52
N GLU A 1093 -36.44 41.08 29.19
CA GLU A 1093 -36.84 40.26 30.36
C GLU A 1093 -37.63 38.94 30.18
N VAL A 1094 -37.21 38.00 31.02
CA VAL A 1094 -37.69 36.63 31.36
C VAL A 1094 -38.18 36.77 32.83
N PRO A 1095 -39.19 36.04 33.41
CA PRO A 1095 -39.00 34.62 33.77
C PRO A 1095 -40.26 33.73 34.12
N VAL A 1096 -40.00 32.44 34.46
CA VAL A 1096 -40.87 31.41 35.15
C VAL A 1096 -42.24 31.06 34.50
N SER A 1097 -43.04 30.02 34.83
CA SER A 1097 -43.10 28.85 35.78
C SER A 1097 -44.28 27.91 35.35
N SER A 1098 -44.51 26.65 35.76
CA SER A 1098 -43.76 25.53 36.42
C SER A 1098 -44.69 24.29 36.58
N SER A 1099 -44.18 23.12 37.03
CA SER A 1099 -44.91 21.88 37.49
C SER A 1099 -45.57 20.97 36.41
N GLY A 1100 -45.80 19.66 36.62
CA GLY A 1100 -45.63 18.82 37.83
C GLY A 1100 -45.67 17.28 37.58
N GLU A 1101 -45.74 16.51 38.67
CA GLU A 1101 -45.56 15.02 38.79
C GLU A 1101 -46.88 14.22 38.48
N ALA A 1102 -47.06 12.88 38.61
CA ALA A 1102 -46.32 11.79 39.28
C ALA A 1102 -46.71 10.36 38.79
N SER A 1103 -45.84 9.35 39.07
CA SER A 1103 -46.04 7.96 39.63
C SER A 1103 -47.25 7.04 39.24
N SER A 1104 -47.29 5.71 39.46
CA SER A 1104 -46.50 4.74 40.28
C SER A 1104 -46.53 3.26 39.76
N SER A 1105 -45.85 2.35 40.48
CA SER A 1105 -45.67 0.87 40.32
C SER A 1105 -46.96 0.00 40.55
N SER A 1106 -47.03 -1.36 40.59
CA SER A 1106 -46.09 -2.45 41.01
C SER A 1106 -46.58 -3.87 40.53
N VAL A 1107 -45.74 -4.83 40.06
CA VAL A 1107 -45.04 -5.97 40.78
C VAL A 1107 -45.73 -7.37 40.76
N GLU A 1108 -45.11 -8.34 40.05
CA GLU A 1108 -44.93 -9.83 40.29
C GLU A 1108 -46.14 -10.77 40.63
N PRO A 1109 -46.01 -12.15 40.73
CA PRO A 1109 -44.84 -13.05 40.56
C PRO A 1109 -45.00 -14.36 39.70
N GLU A 1110 -43.83 -14.94 39.36
CA GLU A 1110 -43.42 -16.37 39.22
C GLU A 1110 -44.19 -17.52 38.49
N SER A 1111 -43.36 -18.44 37.96
CA SER A 1111 -43.53 -19.91 37.77
C SER A 1111 -44.32 -20.47 36.55
N SER A 1112 -44.10 -21.71 36.09
CA SER A 1112 -42.82 -22.43 35.81
C SER A 1112 -43.05 -23.75 35.02
N SER A 1113 -42.09 -24.10 34.14
CA SER A 1113 -41.68 -25.46 33.72
C SER A 1113 -42.55 -26.33 32.78
N SER A 1114 -41.82 -27.08 31.92
CA SER A 1114 -42.15 -28.39 31.29
C SER A 1114 -43.21 -28.48 30.19
N ALA A 1115 -43.17 -29.47 29.27
CA ALA A 1115 -42.07 -30.23 28.63
C ALA A 1115 -42.66 -31.14 27.52
N GLU A 1116 -41.84 -31.55 26.53
CA GLU A 1116 -42.08 -32.69 25.59
C GLU A 1116 -43.33 -32.59 24.65
N SER A 1117 -43.43 -33.29 23.51
CA SER A 1117 -42.44 -33.84 22.55
C SER A 1117 -43.13 -34.16 21.20
N GLU A 1118 -42.36 -34.22 20.10
CA GLU A 1118 -42.57 -34.91 18.79
C GLU A 1118 -44.02 -35.31 18.36
N SER A 1119 -44.55 -34.90 17.18
CA SER A 1119 -44.16 -35.50 15.88
C SER A 1119 -45.03 -35.04 14.67
N SER A 1120 -44.41 -35.05 13.47
CA SER A 1120 -44.96 -35.21 12.09
C SER A 1120 -46.14 -34.39 11.48
N SER A 1121 -45.88 -33.99 10.22
CA SER A 1121 -46.79 -33.91 9.04
C SER A 1121 -47.88 -32.83 8.88
N SER A 1122 -47.49 -31.79 8.13
CA SER A 1122 -48.09 -31.33 6.84
C SER A 1122 -49.40 -30.52 6.73
N GLU A 1123 -49.36 -29.61 5.76
CA GLU A 1123 -50.42 -28.82 5.12
C GLU A 1123 -50.95 -27.55 5.85
N SER A 1124 -51.39 -26.58 5.03
CA SER A 1124 -51.61 -25.16 5.35
C SER A 1124 -53.03 -24.74 4.87
N PRO A 1125 -53.46 -23.44 4.86
CA PRO A 1125 -52.88 -22.21 5.41
C PRO A 1125 -53.92 -21.34 6.18
N THR A 1126 -53.58 -20.07 6.45
CA THR A 1126 -54.47 -18.93 6.84
C THR A 1126 -55.00 -18.91 8.29
N LEU A 1127 -55.16 -17.76 8.94
CA LEU A 1127 -54.70 -16.38 8.65
C LEU A 1127 -54.58 -15.58 9.96
N ALA A 1128 -53.52 -14.78 10.10
CA ALA A 1128 -53.41 -13.75 11.13
C ALA A 1128 -53.25 -12.37 10.46
N MET A 1129 -53.90 -11.33 10.98
CA MET A 1129 -54.07 -10.07 10.26
C MET A 1129 -52.78 -9.23 10.22
N SER A 1130 -52.19 -9.14 9.04
CA SER A 1130 -51.13 -8.15 8.74
C SER A 1130 -51.69 -6.72 8.74
N ARG A 1131 -50.87 -5.74 9.14
CA ARG A 1131 -51.10 -4.34 8.78
C ARG A 1131 -50.88 -4.20 7.28
N VAL A 1132 -51.95 -4.05 6.52
CA VAL A 1132 -51.88 -3.81 5.07
C VAL A 1132 -51.27 -2.42 4.81
N SER A 1133 -49.95 -2.37 4.61
CA SER A 1133 -49.36 -1.34 3.76
C SER A 1133 -49.88 -1.57 2.35
N SER A 1134 -50.59 -0.59 1.78
CA SER A 1134 -51.01 -0.66 0.37
C SER A 1134 -49.76 -0.84 -0.49
N PRO A 1135 -49.64 -1.92 -1.28
CA PRO A 1135 -48.45 -2.17 -2.08
C PRO A 1135 -48.26 -1.02 -3.07
N LEU A 1136 -47.01 -0.55 -3.22
CA LEU A 1136 -46.70 0.47 -4.20
C LEU A 1136 -47.12 -0.01 -5.59
N SER A 1137 -47.90 0.81 -6.29
CA SER A 1137 -48.37 0.51 -7.64
C SER A 1137 -47.97 1.61 -8.62
N MET A 1138 -47.83 1.21 -9.88
CA MET A 1138 -47.35 2.05 -10.97
C MET A 1138 -48.07 1.67 -12.26
N VAL A 1139 -48.72 2.66 -12.87
CA VAL A 1139 -49.45 2.53 -14.14
C VAL A 1139 -49.09 3.72 -15.03
N VAL A 1140 -48.73 3.46 -16.30
CA VAL A 1140 -48.44 4.51 -17.28
C VAL A 1140 -49.62 4.67 -18.23
N ALA A 1141 -50.13 5.90 -18.33
CA ALA A 1141 -51.19 6.29 -19.25
C ALA A 1141 -50.64 7.37 -20.20
N GLY A 1142 -50.35 6.98 -21.45
CA GLY A 1142 -49.66 7.85 -22.41
C GLY A 1142 -48.29 8.27 -21.88
N ARG A 1143 -48.17 9.55 -21.53
CA ARG A 1143 -46.95 10.17 -20.97
C ARG A 1143 -47.08 10.53 -19.49
N THR A 1144 -48.16 10.12 -18.82
CA THR A 1144 -48.35 10.29 -17.38
C THR A 1144 -48.09 8.99 -16.63
N LEU A 1145 -47.26 9.07 -15.59
CA LEU A 1145 -46.99 8.00 -14.63
C LEU A 1145 -47.90 8.17 -13.41
N HIS A 1146 -48.89 7.30 -13.24
CA HIS A 1146 -49.71 7.25 -12.04
C HIS A 1146 -49.07 6.32 -11.01
N VAL A 1147 -48.95 6.80 -9.77
CA VAL A 1147 -48.35 6.09 -8.63
C VAL A 1147 -49.29 6.14 -7.43
N SER A 1148 -49.39 5.04 -6.69
CA SER A 1148 -50.15 5.00 -5.44
C SER A 1148 -49.61 3.97 -4.46
N GLY A 1149 -49.91 4.14 -3.17
CA GLY A 1149 -49.52 3.24 -2.08
C GLY A 1149 -49.26 3.99 -0.78
N THR A 1150 -48.67 5.19 -0.86
CA THR A 1150 -48.49 6.11 0.28
C THR A 1150 -48.79 7.56 -0.13
N ASN A 1151 -48.79 8.46 0.85
CA ASN A 1151 -48.91 9.91 0.65
C ASN A 1151 -47.56 10.63 0.49
N ASP A 1152 -46.44 9.92 0.50
CA ASP A 1152 -45.10 10.48 0.33
C ASP A 1152 -44.18 9.45 -0.33
N MET A 1153 -43.67 9.78 -1.51
CA MET A 1153 -42.96 8.89 -2.42
C MET A 1153 -41.90 9.65 -3.22
N SER A 1154 -40.75 9.03 -3.50
CA SER A 1154 -39.84 9.51 -4.56
C SER A 1154 -39.97 8.65 -5.82
N VAL A 1155 -39.97 9.32 -6.98
CA VAL A 1155 -39.94 8.72 -8.32
C VAL A 1155 -38.57 8.99 -8.92
N GLU A 1156 -37.85 7.93 -9.27
CA GLU A 1156 -36.55 8.00 -9.95
C GLU A 1156 -36.67 7.25 -11.29
N VAL A 1157 -36.17 7.84 -12.38
CA VAL A 1157 -36.23 7.27 -13.74
C VAL A 1157 -34.83 7.12 -14.28
N PHE A 1158 -34.53 5.98 -14.89
CA PHE A 1158 -33.22 5.62 -15.43
C PHE A 1158 -33.36 5.13 -16.88
N ASP A 1159 -32.31 5.30 -17.69
CA ASP A 1159 -32.22 4.63 -18.98
C ASP A 1159 -31.94 3.12 -18.83
N MET A 1160 -31.91 2.40 -19.96
CA MET A 1160 -31.62 0.96 -19.98
C MET A 1160 -30.15 0.62 -19.65
N GLN A 1161 -29.31 1.62 -19.42
CA GLN A 1161 -27.91 1.53 -19.01
C GLN A 1161 -27.71 1.94 -17.53
N GLY A 1162 -28.79 2.24 -16.80
CA GLY A 1162 -28.78 2.59 -15.39
C GLY A 1162 -28.43 4.05 -15.07
N ARG A 1163 -28.32 4.93 -16.07
CA ARG A 1163 -28.04 6.36 -15.86
C ARG A 1163 -29.33 7.10 -15.47
N PRO A 1164 -29.31 7.99 -14.46
CA PRO A 1164 -30.50 8.74 -14.06
C PRO A 1164 -30.92 9.74 -15.15
N LEU A 1165 -32.21 9.74 -15.48
CA LEU A 1165 -32.85 10.65 -16.43
C LEU A 1165 -33.75 11.70 -15.74
N MET A 1166 -34.34 11.35 -14.60
CA MET A 1166 -35.24 12.20 -13.83
C MET A 1166 -35.32 11.69 -12.38
N ALA A 1167 -35.41 12.60 -11.40
CA ALA A 1167 -35.73 12.26 -10.02
C ALA A 1167 -36.65 13.33 -9.42
N ILE A 1168 -37.72 12.91 -8.73
CA ILE A 1168 -38.73 13.79 -8.13
C ILE A 1168 -39.10 13.25 -6.75
N ALA A 1169 -38.97 14.07 -5.70
CA ALA A 1169 -39.37 13.73 -4.33
C ALA A 1169 -40.83 14.17 -4.03
N HIS A 1170 -41.40 13.65 -2.94
CA HIS A 1170 -42.71 14.03 -2.39
C HIS A 1170 -43.90 13.94 -3.36
N VAL A 1171 -43.84 12.98 -4.28
CA VAL A 1171 -44.84 12.73 -5.31
C VAL A 1171 -46.14 12.20 -4.69
N LYS A 1172 -47.26 12.82 -5.07
CA LYS A 1172 -48.62 12.41 -4.70
C LYS A 1172 -49.45 12.25 -5.99
N GLY A 1173 -49.87 11.03 -6.30
CA GLY A 1173 -50.77 10.73 -7.42
C GLY A 1173 -50.08 10.50 -8.76
N SER A 1174 -49.56 11.53 -9.43
CA SER A 1174 -49.05 11.38 -10.81
C SER A 1174 -47.90 12.31 -11.19
N VAL A 1175 -46.99 11.80 -12.02
CA VAL A 1175 -45.84 12.50 -12.61
C VAL A 1175 -46.00 12.59 -14.12
N ASN A 1176 -45.65 13.73 -14.70
CA ASN A 1176 -45.56 13.93 -16.15
C ASN A 1176 -44.17 13.51 -16.66
N LEU A 1177 -44.12 12.70 -17.73
CA LEU A 1177 -42.91 12.22 -18.38
C LEU A 1177 -42.64 12.90 -19.74
N GLU A 1178 -43.27 14.04 -20.02
CA GLU A 1178 -43.11 14.77 -21.29
C GLU A 1178 -41.65 15.10 -21.64
N SER A 1179 -40.79 15.40 -20.66
CA SER A 1179 -39.37 15.71 -20.88
C SER A 1179 -38.47 14.51 -21.20
N LEU A 1180 -38.98 13.27 -21.20
CA LEU A 1180 -38.22 12.06 -21.52
C LEU A 1180 -38.36 11.68 -23.00
N HIS A 1181 -37.33 11.12 -23.62
CA HIS A 1181 -37.48 10.58 -24.98
C HIS A 1181 -38.41 9.35 -25.01
N GLN A 1182 -39.13 9.15 -26.13
CA GLN A 1182 -39.97 7.97 -26.35
C GLN A 1182 -39.10 6.71 -26.33
N GLY A 1183 -39.47 5.70 -25.54
CA GLY A 1183 -38.66 4.49 -25.41
C GLY A 1183 -38.84 3.73 -24.10
N ASN A 1184 -37.91 2.81 -23.84
CA ASN A 1184 -37.87 2.02 -22.61
C ASN A 1184 -37.07 2.75 -21.53
N VAL A 1185 -37.65 2.88 -20.33
CA VAL A 1185 -36.97 3.41 -19.15
C VAL A 1185 -37.29 2.55 -17.94
N VAL A 1186 -36.41 2.56 -16.94
CA VAL A 1186 -36.62 1.88 -15.65
C VAL A 1186 -37.04 2.92 -14.62
N VAL A 1187 -38.20 2.74 -13.99
CA VAL A 1187 -38.68 3.63 -12.93
C VAL A 1187 -38.59 2.92 -11.59
N ARG A 1188 -38.05 3.60 -10.59
CA ARG A 1188 -37.98 3.20 -9.19
C ARG A 1188 -38.86 4.13 -8.35
N LEU A 1189 -39.80 3.54 -7.61
CA LEU A 1189 -40.57 4.21 -6.56
C LEU A 1189 -39.97 3.82 -5.21
N ARG A 1190 -39.84 4.78 -4.29
CA ARG A 1190 -39.48 4.53 -2.89
C ARG A 1190 -40.46 5.23 -1.95
N ALA A 1191 -40.83 4.56 -0.88
CA ALA A 1191 -41.70 5.08 0.18
C ALA A 1191 -41.31 4.44 1.53
N GLY A 1192 -40.41 5.11 2.26
CA GLY A 1192 -39.73 4.50 3.41
C GLY A 1192 -38.95 3.26 2.99
N SER A 1193 -39.17 2.14 3.69
CA SER A 1193 -38.57 0.84 3.37
C SER A 1193 -39.15 0.15 2.13
N ASN A 1194 -40.30 0.61 1.59
CA ASN A 1194 -40.91 0.00 0.41
C ASN A 1194 -40.27 0.55 -0.86
N THR A 1195 -39.79 -0.35 -1.74
CA THR A 1195 -39.26 0.00 -3.07
C THR A 1195 -39.96 -0.82 -4.14
N LEU A 1196 -40.37 -0.18 -5.24
CA LEU A 1196 -40.85 -0.85 -6.46
C LEU A 1196 -39.99 -0.41 -7.65
N VAL A 1197 -39.35 -1.34 -8.33
CA VAL A 1197 -38.65 -1.08 -9.60
C VAL A 1197 -39.45 -1.71 -10.75
N ARG A 1198 -39.69 -0.97 -11.84
CA ARG A 1198 -40.39 -1.48 -13.02
C ARG A 1198 -39.88 -0.83 -14.29
N ARG A 1199 -39.59 -1.65 -15.31
CA ARG A 1199 -39.42 -1.16 -16.70
C ARG A 1199 -40.78 -0.72 -17.24
N ILE A 1200 -40.82 0.47 -17.83
CA ILE A 1200 -41.98 1.01 -18.54
C ILE A 1200 -41.59 1.40 -19.97
N VAL A 1201 -42.60 1.67 -20.79
CA VAL A 1201 -42.43 2.30 -22.11
C VAL A 1201 -43.10 3.66 -22.06
N VAL A 1202 -42.31 4.73 -22.23
CA VAL A 1202 -42.85 6.09 -22.45
C VAL A 1202 -43.26 6.16 -23.91
N LYS A 1203 -44.57 6.36 -24.16
CA LYS A 1203 -45.16 6.39 -25.50
C LYS A 1203 -45.17 7.79 -26.11
#